data_AF-A0A0F5J7E5-F1
#
_entry.id   AF-A0A0F5J7E5-F1
#
_cell.length_a   1.000
_cell.length_b   1.000
_cell.length_c   1.000
_cell.angle_alpha   90.00
_cell.angle_beta   90.00
_cell.angle_gamma   90.00
#
_symmetry.space_group_name_H-M   'P 1'
#
loop_
_entity.id
_entity.type
_entity.pdbx_description
1 polymer ?
#
loop_
_entity_poly.entity_id
_entity_poly.type
_entity_poly.pdbx_seq_one_letter_code
_entity_poly.pdbx_strand_id
1 'polypeptide(L)'
;MEEKTFISNNPTGSQPVATDFTIESNKAQYILLGDTTLEKVDTPDYTGDENCVVYKYNDNEDKDEKVVVWSQAEYDFLEKQYDGNYTVHPSLWNNGRNNHLNGVFRVHDEMSIFQVRGYDMANISFVYTGKSWLIFDTLMSGECTQAAVDLFNDYLDKKYKNNYVKVGKGTIEAVIVSHSHIDHYGGLQTLKDINGGELIIYAPKGFEQHAVSENLYAGVAMGRRASYQYGTRLAAGPEGRISIGIGQGQSLGTVGYLRPSFEVDEEFMYKDSNKFSGEKEIGRRYLTFGNVRLYFQLTPGTEAPAEMNNYLEFYKDGELLHCALWMAENCNGTLHNLYTLRGAQVRDAKAWSDFLIQTLSLWPDAEVVFQAHNWPRVNAVNKENAVNEYLFRTAAAYKYLNDQCLLYMNQGFKPDEIAEKVRLPKPLECTPYLRPYYGTLKHNARAVYQRYLGWYDANPVHLDPLPEKERAEKYVRFMQKAGGNIKGEIDTEYNRGNYRFVADICHQLLLGKAEEKDVNTYRSYLAGSLRQLGYMAESGIWRNSYLSGAYELENGVPIPAEAKPSGQPLELPDSSMMRNMSYEMLLDYLGIVLDTDKASALGAEALWSQKSKPAMTGFYLGITSESSDTQWFHVSVKYGVLLYHKVSDKDISSSVKVTLTSENLYSLIANIGNNANIKKIVGGLTGDNLAISLLQQIFCYMVNINRYATFDIMQPCNDRYYQWVEECAKMLEESYDKIKAISFDTPLSLSENDKIRWNNTGRKLVDAGIIDDLYFFSETPAKEYDKIGYDKTFYKYQYCETLYECYKYLAGNYVPDSRTQFVKFCIDMTEPYVNRFRRKPDEKPDGTAPKGEGKGAEYYPFDKDDLNAWKKYCLVVFGDMHTDEDIRYIYNENIRFCGNGNTSNKNLGIGEDGEFYGSELLHFLYLCYRFLYDYKHKTIG
;
A
#
# COMPACT_ATOMS: atom_id res chain seq x y z
N MET A 1 -31.03 26.42 -10.88
CA MET A 1 -31.90 26.22 -9.70
C MET A 1 -32.66 24.93 -9.90
N GLU A 2 -32.17 23.84 -9.32
CA GLU A 2 -32.97 22.68 -8.91
C GLU A 2 -32.11 21.93 -7.90
N GLU A 3 -32.53 22.00 -6.64
CA GLU A 3 -31.90 21.40 -5.47
C GLU A 3 -32.02 19.88 -5.53
N LYS A 4 -30.89 19.17 -5.53
CA LYS A 4 -30.86 17.77 -5.09
C LYS A 4 -30.33 17.73 -3.67
N THR A 5 -31.27 17.54 -2.76
CA THR A 5 -31.14 17.37 -1.32
C THR A 5 -30.32 16.12 -0.99
N PHE A 6 -29.18 16.32 -0.31
CA PHE A 6 -28.48 15.27 0.42
C PHE A 6 -29.30 14.89 1.65
N ILE A 7 -29.69 13.61 1.76
CA ILE A 7 -30.41 13.09 2.92
C ILE A 7 -29.39 12.81 4.04
N SER A 8 -29.35 13.70 5.04
CA SER A 8 -28.53 13.56 6.24
C SER A 8 -29.26 12.71 7.29
N ASN A 9 -28.70 11.56 7.66
CA ASN A 9 -29.08 10.87 8.89
C ASN A 9 -28.09 11.24 10.00
N ASN A 10 -28.27 12.42 10.61
CA ASN A 10 -27.47 12.86 11.75
C ASN A 10 -28.41 13.36 12.87
N PRO A 11 -28.39 12.79 14.09
CA PRO A 11 -29.43 13.06 15.11
C PRO A 11 -29.36 14.45 15.78
N THR A 12 -28.44 15.34 15.39
CA THR A 12 -28.31 16.70 15.97
C THR A 12 -28.48 17.87 15.00
N GLY A 13 -28.66 17.64 13.69
CA GLY A 13 -29.18 18.67 12.77
C GLY A 13 -28.41 20.00 12.62
N SER A 14 -27.19 20.14 13.13
CA SER A 14 -26.34 21.32 12.87
C SER A 14 -25.14 20.95 11.99
N GLN A 15 -24.74 21.87 11.12
CA GLN A 15 -23.47 21.81 10.37
C GLN A 15 -22.28 21.46 11.29
N PRO A 16 -21.17 20.88 10.80
CA PRO A 16 -20.03 20.58 11.64
C PRO A 16 -19.32 21.87 12.09
N VAL A 17 -19.79 22.45 13.19
CA VAL A 17 -19.21 23.67 13.76
C VAL A 17 -17.93 23.32 14.54
N ALA A 18 -16.85 24.06 14.31
CA ALA A 18 -15.69 24.04 15.20
C ALA A 18 -16.14 24.36 16.63
N THR A 19 -15.70 23.56 17.61
CA THR A 19 -16.05 23.82 19.02
C THR A 19 -15.43 25.12 19.51
N ASP A 20 -15.95 25.68 20.60
CA ASP A 20 -15.38 26.88 21.24
C ASP A 20 -13.88 26.70 21.55
N PHE A 21 -13.47 25.52 22.02
CA PHE A 21 -12.06 25.24 22.30
C PHE A 21 -11.20 25.28 21.02
N THR A 22 -11.65 24.63 19.94
CA THR A 22 -10.95 24.68 18.63
C THR A 22 -10.87 26.11 18.10
N ILE A 23 -11.96 26.86 18.22
CA ILE A 23 -12.03 28.27 17.82
C ILE A 23 -10.99 29.09 18.58
N GLU A 24 -10.99 29.02 19.92
CA GLU A 24 -10.05 29.78 20.76
C GLU A 24 -8.60 29.33 20.55
N SER A 25 -8.35 28.03 20.33
CA SER A 25 -7.03 27.52 19.98
C SER A 25 -6.52 28.12 18.67
N ASN A 26 -7.31 28.06 17.59
CA ASN A 26 -6.91 28.58 16.28
C ASN A 26 -6.79 30.12 16.29
N LYS A 27 -7.64 30.83 17.04
CA LYS A 27 -7.47 32.27 17.32
C LYS A 27 -6.16 32.58 18.01
N ALA A 28 -5.81 31.83 19.05
CA ALA A 28 -4.56 32.02 19.79
C ALA A 28 -3.34 31.79 18.88
N GLN A 29 -3.38 30.79 18.00
CA GLN A 29 -2.34 30.56 17.00
C GLN A 29 -2.25 31.72 16.01
N TYR A 30 -3.38 32.22 15.51
CA TYR A 30 -3.41 33.38 14.61
C TYR A 30 -2.75 34.62 15.25
N ILE A 31 -3.06 34.90 16.51
CA ILE A 31 -2.46 36.01 17.28
C ILE A 31 -0.95 35.78 17.51
N LEU A 32 -0.55 34.56 17.88
CA LEU A 32 0.84 34.21 18.18
C LEU A 32 1.73 34.28 16.93
N LEU A 33 1.20 33.84 15.80
CA LEU A 33 1.91 33.79 14.53
C LEU A 33 1.97 35.18 13.87
N GLY A 34 0.97 36.04 14.06
CA GLY A 34 0.89 37.34 13.40
C GLY A 34 1.13 37.23 11.88
N ASP A 35 1.73 38.26 11.27
CA ASP A 35 2.20 38.21 9.86
C ASP A 35 3.45 37.34 9.67
N THR A 36 4.04 36.77 10.72
CA THR A 36 5.35 36.09 10.63
C THR A 36 5.31 34.76 9.88
N THR A 37 4.12 34.21 9.61
CA THR A 37 3.94 33.02 8.75
C THR A 37 3.75 33.33 7.27
N LEU A 38 3.57 34.61 6.92
CA LEU A 38 3.42 35.01 5.52
C LEU A 38 4.81 35.06 4.90
N GLU A 39 5.23 33.94 4.33
CA GLU A 39 6.32 33.98 3.37
C GLU A 39 5.85 34.74 2.14
N LYS A 40 6.58 35.80 1.76
CA LYS A 40 6.37 36.46 0.48
C LYS A 40 6.78 35.48 -0.61
N VAL A 41 5.81 35.01 -1.37
CA VAL A 41 5.97 34.09 -2.49
C VAL A 41 5.80 34.83 -3.81
N ASP A 42 6.49 34.35 -4.84
CA ASP A 42 6.41 34.96 -6.18
C ASP A 42 5.02 34.74 -6.79
N THR A 43 4.59 35.72 -7.58
CA THR A 43 3.41 35.60 -8.45
C THR A 43 3.77 34.91 -9.75
N PRO A 44 2.87 34.10 -10.33
CA PRO A 44 3.14 33.45 -11.62
C PRO A 44 3.37 34.50 -12.71
N ASP A 45 4.33 34.21 -13.58
CA ASP A 45 4.55 34.99 -14.81
C ASP A 45 3.41 34.78 -15.81
N TYR A 46 2.81 33.59 -15.77
CA TYR A 46 1.78 33.16 -16.71
C TYR A 46 0.95 32.00 -16.16
N THR A 47 -0.38 32.09 -16.25
CA THR A 47 -1.31 31.10 -15.71
C THR A 47 -2.12 30.36 -16.79
N GLY A 48 -2.06 30.80 -18.05
CA GLY A 48 -2.98 30.30 -19.08
C GLY A 48 -4.40 30.83 -18.93
N ASP A 49 -5.34 30.22 -19.67
CA ASP A 49 -6.75 30.63 -19.75
C ASP A 49 -7.68 29.86 -18.79
N GLU A 50 -7.18 28.81 -18.12
CA GLU A 50 -7.95 27.93 -17.22
C GLU A 50 -7.16 27.71 -15.92
N ASN A 51 -7.81 27.83 -14.74
CA ASN A 51 -7.23 27.63 -13.39
C ASN A 51 -6.74 26.18 -13.15
N CYS A 52 -5.78 25.74 -13.97
CA CYS A 52 -5.13 24.43 -13.97
C CYS A 52 -6.12 23.26 -13.76
N VAL A 53 -6.96 22.99 -14.77
CA VAL A 53 -7.83 21.80 -14.78
C VAL A 53 -7.30 20.81 -15.82
N VAL A 54 -6.95 19.61 -15.36
CA VAL A 54 -6.34 18.57 -16.18
C VAL A 54 -7.30 17.38 -16.30
N TYR A 55 -7.45 16.87 -17.52
CA TYR A 55 -8.38 15.78 -17.84
C TYR A 55 -7.65 14.56 -18.38
N LYS A 56 -8.20 13.37 -18.09
CA LYS A 56 -7.89 12.10 -18.75
C LYS A 56 -9.13 11.61 -19.52
N TYR A 57 -8.93 10.94 -20.66
CA TYR A 57 -10.01 10.25 -21.38
C TYR A 57 -10.37 8.93 -20.67
N ASN A 58 -11.67 8.64 -20.54
CA ASN A 58 -12.13 7.40 -19.92
C ASN A 58 -11.75 6.18 -20.80
N ASP A 59 -11.13 5.16 -20.19
CA ASP A 59 -10.69 3.94 -20.87
C ASP A 59 -11.86 2.95 -21.13
N ASN A 60 -13.08 3.29 -20.71
CA ASN A 60 -14.31 2.51 -20.94
C ASN A 60 -14.89 2.69 -22.37
N GLU A 61 -15.89 1.88 -22.73
CA GLU A 61 -16.49 1.81 -24.09
C GLU A 61 -16.98 3.15 -24.68
N ASP A 62 -17.21 4.18 -23.83
CA ASP A 62 -17.60 5.53 -24.23
C ASP A 62 -16.40 6.50 -24.17
N LYS A 63 -15.58 6.49 -25.23
CA LYS A 63 -14.26 7.16 -25.33
C LYS A 63 -14.29 8.70 -25.29
N ASP A 64 -15.46 9.32 -25.18
CA ASP A 64 -15.64 10.77 -25.18
C ASP A 64 -15.81 11.38 -23.77
N GLU A 65 -15.96 10.57 -22.72
CA GLU A 65 -16.07 11.07 -21.35
C GLU A 65 -14.69 11.47 -20.78
N LYS A 66 -14.58 12.71 -20.28
CA LYS A 66 -13.37 13.24 -19.64
C LYS A 66 -13.51 13.17 -18.13
N VAL A 67 -12.50 12.62 -17.45
CA VAL A 67 -12.39 12.60 -16.00
C VAL A 67 -11.34 13.63 -15.56
N VAL A 68 -11.68 14.46 -14.58
CA VAL A 68 -10.71 15.41 -13.98
C VAL A 68 -9.70 14.62 -13.15
N VAL A 69 -8.41 14.76 -13.49
CA VAL A 69 -7.30 14.12 -12.75
C VAL A 69 -6.55 15.10 -11.86
N TRP A 70 -6.68 16.39 -12.11
CA TRP A 70 -6.15 17.46 -11.27
C TRP A 70 -6.94 18.76 -11.49
N SER A 71 -7.13 19.56 -10.44
CA SER A 71 -7.83 20.84 -10.53
C SER A 71 -7.40 21.79 -9.43
N GLN A 72 -6.81 22.95 -9.78
CA GLN A 72 -6.63 24.04 -8.83
C GLN A 72 -7.94 24.81 -8.57
N ALA A 73 -8.89 24.79 -9.51
CA ALA A 73 -10.18 25.46 -9.36
C ALA A 73 -11.01 24.94 -8.15
N GLU A 74 -10.76 23.71 -7.69
CA GLU A 74 -11.36 23.19 -6.45
C GLU A 74 -10.95 23.97 -5.20
N TYR A 75 -9.89 24.79 -5.29
CA TYR A 75 -9.27 25.52 -4.19
C TYR A 75 -9.43 27.04 -4.28
N ASP A 76 -10.30 27.56 -5.15
CA ASP A 76 -10.57 29.01 -5.32
C ASP A 76 -10.93 29.71 -3.99
N PHE A 77 -11.41 28.97 -2.99
CA PHE A 77 -11.65 29.51 -1.64
C PHE A 77 -10.38 30.06 -0.96
N LEU A 78 -9.18 29.65 -1.39
CA LEU A 78 -7.88 30.10 -0.91
C LEU A 78 -7.40 31.41 -1.59
N GLU A 79 -8.07 31.90 -2.63
CA GLU A 79 -7.77 33.23 -3.18
C GLU A 79 -8.02 34.33 -2.12
N LYS A 80 -8.99 34.09 -1.24
CA LYS A 80 -9.35 34.98 -0.15
C LYS A 80 -8.31 34.91 0.99
N GLN A 81 -8.08 36.06 1.63
CA GLN A 81 -7.34 36.07 2.90
C GLN A 81 -8.09 35.26 3.95
N TYR A 82 -7.36 34.81 4.97
CA TYR A 82 -7.97 34.10 6.10
C TYR A 82 -9.07 34.96 6.72
N ASP A 83 -10.29 34.45 6.71
CA ASP A 83 -11.52 35.16 7.10
C ASP A 83 -11.90 34.93 8.57
N GLY A 84 -11.03 34.25 9.33
CA GLY A 84 -11.35 33.79 10.68
C GLY A 84 -12.20 32.53 10.69
N ASN A 85 -12.25 31.76 9.60
CA ASN A 85 -12.82 30.42 9.63
C ASN A 85 -11.93 29.47 10.44
N TYR A 86 -12.23 29.36 11.73
CA TYR A 86 -11.45 28.57 12.70
C TYR A 86 -11.63 27.05 12.58
N THR A 87 -12.25 26.55 11.51
CA THR A 87 -12.18 25.12 11.12
C THR A 87 -10.84 24.77 10.47
N VAL A 88 -10.00 25.77 10.16
CA VAL A 88 -8.66 25.58 9.60
C VAL A 88 -7.63 26.30 10.46
N HIS A 89 -6.51 25.62 10.71
CA HIS A 89 -5.35 26.23 11.35
C HIS A 89 -4.81 27.38 10.48
N PRO A 90 -4.64 28.61 11.02
CA PRO A 90 -4.30 29.80 10.22
C PRO A 90 -3.00 29.67 9.44
N SER A 91 -1.98 29.02 10.00
CA SER A 91 -0.71 28.79 9.30
C SER A 91 -0.87 27.84 8.10
N LEU A 92 -1.73 26.81 8.22
CA LEU A 92 -1.98 25.86 7.15
C LEU A 92 -2.80 26.52 6.03
N TRP A 93 -3.72 27.42 6.37
CA TRP A 93 -4.40 28.25 5.38
C TRP A 93 -3.39 29.02 4.54
N ASN A 94 -2.45 29.73 5.17
CA ASN A 94 -1.40 30.47 4.46
C ASN A 94 -0.52 29.58 3.58
N ASN A 95 -0.12 28.40 4.07
CA ASN A 95 0.59 27.42 3.24
C ASN A 95 -0.24 26.99 2.02
N GLY A 96 -1.53 26.70 2.21
CA GLY A 96 -2.44 26.37 1.12
C GLY A 96 -2.59 27.50 0.10
N ARG A 97 -2.71 28.75 0.54
CA ARG A 97 -2.74 29.91 -0.37
C ARG A 97 -1.48 30.00 -1.23
N ASN A 98 -0.31 29.78 -0.63
CA ASN A 98 0.95 29.83 -1.35
C ASN A 98 1.09 28.67 -2.34
N ASN A 99 0.61 27.47 -2.00
CA ASN A 99 0.61 26.29 -2.88
C ASN A 99 -0.48 26.35 -3.97
N HIS A 100 -1.53 27.16 -3.77
CA HIS A 100 -2.57 27.41 -4.76
C HIS A 100 -2.11 28.34 -5.88
N LEU A 101 -1.05 29.14 -5.66
CA LEU A 101 -0.39 29.91 -6.72
C LEU A 101 0.22 28.95 -7.75
N ASN A 102 -0.42 28.87 -8.92
CA ASN A 102 -0.10 27.93 -9.97
C ASN A 102 0.25 28.65 -11.28
N GLY A 103 0.94 27.96 -12.18
CA GLY A 103 1.34 28.48 -13.48
C GLY A 103 2.85 28.38 -13.73
N VAL A 104 3.34 29.15 -14.71
CA VAL A 104 4.77 29.28 -15.03
C VAL A 104 5.39 30.37 -14.16
N PHE A 105 6.53 30.05 -13.57
CA PHE A 105 7.34 30.96 -12.77
C PHE A 105 8.76 30.99 -13.33
N ARG A 106 9.33 32.19 -13.46
CA ARG A 106 10.77 32.34 -13.66
C ARG A 106 11.45 32.32 -12.30
N VAL A 107 12.48 31.50 -12.14
CA VAL A 107 13.17 31.28 -10.84
C VAL A 107 14.16 32.41 -10.53
N HIS A 108 14.78 32.99 -11.55
CA HIS A 108 15.73 34.10 -11.42
C HIS A 108 15.62 35.03 -12.63
N ASP A 109 15.70 36.34 -12.42
CA ASP A 109 15.49 37.34 -13.47
C ASP A 109 16.51 37.24 -14.61
N GLU A 110 17.76 36.86 -14.30
CA GLU A 110 18.86 36.81 -15.25
C GLU A 110 19.18 35.39 -15.74
N MET A 111 18.76 34.35 -15.02
CA MET A 111 18.98 32.96 -15.42
C MET A 111 17.77 32.45 -16.22
N SER A 112 17.99 31.58 -17.19
CA SER A 112 16.92 30.94 -17.97
C SER A 112 16.44 29.67 -17.29
N ILE A 113 15.95 29.82 -16.05
CA ILE A 113 15.38 28.75 -15.22
C ILE A 113 13.89 29.05 -15.01
N PHE A 114 13.04 28.07 -15.33
CA PHE A 114 11.59 28.18 -15.21
C PHE A 114 11.03 26.98 -14.44
N GLN A 115 9.93 27.18 -13.73
CA GLN A 115 9.16 26.12 -13.09
C GLN A 115 7.70 26.23 -13.48
N VAL A 116 7.06 25.10 -13.75
CA VAL A 116 5.60 25.01 -13.73
C VAL A 116 5.21 24.41 -12.38
N ARG A 117 4.39 25.16 -11.64
CA ARG A 117 3.99 24.82 -10.26
C ARG A 117 2.49 24.69 -10.15
N GLY A 118 2.03 23.84 -9.23
CA GLY A 118 0.61 23.66 -8.92
C GLY A 118 -0.17 22.88 -9.99
N TYR A 119 0.51 22.23 -10.93
CA TYR A 119 -0.06 21.29 -11.91
C TYR A 119 -0.06 19.84 -11.42
N ASP A 120 0.60 19.58 -10.29
CA ASP A 120 0.59 18.35 -9.52
C ASP A 120 1.08 18.70 -8.09
N MET A 121 1.39 17.70 -7.27
CA MET A 121 2.07 17.87 -5.98
C MET A 121 3.47 18.47 -6.12
N ALA A 122 4.22 18.00 -7.11
CA ALA A 122 5.58 18.43 -7.43
C ALA A 122 5.59 19.56 -8.48
N ASN A 123 6.75 20.18 -8.63
CA ASN A 123 7.09 21.12 -9.67
C ASN A 123 7.83 20.37 -10.80
N ILE A 124 7.70 20.86 -12.03
CA ILE A 124 8.59 20.49 -13.14
C ILE A 124 9.43 21.72 -13.49
N SER A 125 10.76 21.55 -13.58
CA SER A 125 11.68 22.65 -13.83
C SER A 125 12.37 22.53 -15.17
N PHE A 126 12.51 23.65 -15.88
CA PHE A 126 13.11 23.75 -17.21
C PHE A 126 14.32 24.69 -17.15
N VAL A 127 15.50 24.19 -17.48
CA VAL A 127 16.74 24.97 -17.56
C VAL A 127 17.21 25.03 -19.01
N TYR A 128 17.30 26.24 -19.55
CA TYR A 128 17.73 26.44 -20.93
C TYR A 128 19.25 26.36 -21.07
N THR A 129 19.73 25.57 -22.02
CA THR A 129 21.16 25.34 -22.28
C THR A 129 21.72 26.19 -23.43
N GLY A 130 20.96 27.20 -23.88
CA GLY A 130 21.28 28.02 -25.05
C GLY A 130 20.82 27.43 -26.38
N LYS A 131 20.43 26.14 -26.40
CA LYS A 131 19.93 25.43 -27.60
C LYS A 131 18.78 24.45 -27.30
N SER A 132 18.74 23.88 -26.10
CA SER A 132 17.81 22.82 -25.68
C SER A 132 17.47 22.96 -24.19
N TRP A 133 16.72 22.01 -23.65
CA TRP A 133 16.25 21.99 -22.27
C TRP A 133 16.87 20.85 -21.47
N LEU A 134 17.35 21.17 -20.27
CA LEU A 134 17.42 20.21 -19.17
C LEU A 134 16.11 20.29 -18.40
N ILE A 135 15.52 19.13 -18.10
CA ILE A 135 14.30 19.04 -17.29
C ILE A 135 14.64 18.40 -15.95
N PHE A 136 14.19 18.99 -14.86
CA PHE A 136 14.31 18.43 -13.51
C PHE A 136 12.94 18.00 -13.01
N ASP A 137 12.83 16.70 -12.71
CA ASP A 137 11.61 15.99 -12.33
C ASP A 137 10.46 16.12 -13.33
N THR A 138 9.41 15.33 -13.13
CA THR A 138 8.40 15.07 -14.16
C THR A 138 6.97 14.96 -13.65
N LEU A 139 6.68 15.46 -12.45
CA LEU A 139 5.34 15.33 -11.84
C LEU A 139 4.93 13.86 -11.61
N MET A 140 3.73 13.64 -11.07
CA MET A 140 3.23 12.30 -10.73
C MET A 140 2.52 11.62 -11.89
N SER A 141 1.84 12.37 -12.76
CA SER A 141 1.07 11.80 -13.87
C SER A 141 1.42 12.38 -15.23
N GLY A 142 1.27 11.55 -16.26
CA GLY A 142 1.53 11.91 -17.64
C GLY A 142 0.64 13.05 -18.14
N GLU A 143 -0.64 13.06 -17.78
CA GLU A 143 -1.58 14.11 -18.17
C GLU A 143 -1.18 15.47 -17.57
N CYS A 144 -0.78 15.50 -16.30
CA CYS A 144 -0.30 16.73 -15.66
C CYS A 144 1.02 17.21 -16.27
N THR A 145 1.91 16.28 -16.63
CA THR A 145 3.19 16.56 -17.32
C THR A 145 2.96 17.20 -18.68
N GLN A 146 2.05 16.62 -19.47
CA GLN A 146 1.68 17.18 -20.78
C GLN A 146 1.11 18.59 -20.63
N ALA A 147 0.16 18.78 -19.71
CA ALA A 147 -0.45 20.08 -19.46
C ALA A 147 0.56 21.14 -19.00
N ALA A 148 1.54 20.76 -18.17
CA ALA A 148 2.60 21.65 -17.73
C ALA A 148 3.55 22.05 -18.89
N VAL A 149 3.94 21.09 -19.74
CA VAL A 149 4.77 21.36 -20.92
C VAL A 149 4.03 22.26 -21.92
N ASP A 150 2.74 22.02 -22.15
CA ASP A 150 1.92 22.82 -23.05
C ASP A 150 1.78 24.26 -22.55
N LEU A 151 1.51 24.45 -21.24
CA LEU A 151 1.48 25.76 -20.61
C LEU A 151 2.83 26.49 -20.78
N PHE A 152 3.93 25.78 -20.53
CA PHE A 152 5.27 26.35 -20.65
C PHE A 152 5.58 26.78 -22.08
N ASN A 153 5.26 25.95 -23.07
CA ASN A 153 5.43 26.29 -24.48
C ASN A 153 4.59 27.50 -24.91
N ASP A 154 3.34 27.60 -24.44
CA ASP A 154 2.48 28.77 -24.69
C ASP A 154 3.04 30.05 -24.05
N TYR A 155 3.58 29.96 -22.83
CA TYR A 155 4.31 31.07 -22.21
C TYR A 155 5.50 31.54 -23.06
N LEU A 156 6.31 30.61 -23.56
CA LEU A 156 7.46 30.93 -24.41
C LEU A 156 7.04 31.67 -25.68
N ASP A 157 5.95 31.26 -26.32
CA ASP A 157 5.39 31.93 -27.50
C ASP A 157 4.94 33.36 -27.17
N LYS A 158 4.11 33.50 -26.13
CA LYS A 158 3.47 34.77 -25.75
C LYS A 158 4.47 35.80 -25.23
N LYS A 159 5.39 35.38 -24.35
CA LYS A 159 6.36 36.28 -23.68
C LYS A 159 7.60 36.53 -24.51
N TYR A 160 8.14 35.49 -25.16
CA TYR A 160 9.48 35.54 -25.78
C TYR A 160 9.50 35.40 -27.31
N LYS A 161 8.35 35.28 -27.98
CA LYS A 161 8.21 35.36 -29.46
C LYS A 161 9.21 34.49 -30.24
N ASN A 162 9.44 33.24 -29.80
CA ASN A 162 10.40 32.28 -30.36
C ASN A 162 11.89 32.53 -30.06
N ASN A 163 12.26 33.35 -29.07
CA ASN A 163 13.65 33.44 -28.61
C ASN A 163 14.15 32.17 -27.91
N TYR A 164 13.23 31.30 -27.48
CA TYR A 164 13.53 29.98 -26.94
C TYR A 164 12.96 28.91 -27.88
N VAL A 165 13.64 27.76 -28.00
CA VAL A 165 13.04 26.58 -28.63
C VAL A 165 11.95 26.02 -27.73
N LYS A 166 10.87 25.49 -28.31
CA LYS A 166 9.83 24.80 -27.55
C LYS A 166 10.34 23.46 -27.01
N VAL A 167 9.80 23.03 -25.89
CA VAL A 167 9.94 21.66 -25.39
C VAL A 167 9.14 20.75 -26.31
N GLY A 168 9.81 19.78 -26.93
CA GLY A 168 9.25 18.94 -28.00
C GLY A 168 10.32 18.06 -28.63
N LYS A 169 10.04 17.59 -29.85
CA LYS A 169 10.89 16.60 -30.53
C LYS A 169 12.35 17.04 -30.64
N GLY A 170 13.24 16.30 -29.96
CA GLY A 170 14.69 16.51 -30.00
C GLY A 170 15.18 17.79 -29.33
N THR A 171 14.34 18.47 -28.53
CA THR A 171 14.74 19.68 -27.78
C THR A 171 14.95 19.43 -26.29
N ILE A 172 14.71 18.21 -25.81
CA ILE A 172 15.07 17.77 -24.46
C ILE A 172 16.45 17.10 -24.54
N GLU A 173 17.44 17.72 -23.89
CA GLU A 173 18.83 17.23 -23.89
C GLU A 173 19.03 16.12 -22.85
N ALA A 174 18.44 16.29 -21.67
CA ALA A 174 18.38 15.27 -20.63
C ALA A 174 17.28 15.58 -19.60
N VAL A 175 16.86 14.54 -18.87
CA VAL A 175 16.01 14.63 -17.68
C VAL A 175 16.84 14.22 -16.47
N ILE A 176 16.80 15.04 -15.43
CA ILE A 176 17.41 14.79 -14.13
C ILE A 176 16.28 14.44 -13.17
N VAL A 177 16.26 13.20 -12.69
CA VAL A 177 15.30 12.73 -11.68
C VAL A 177 15.97 12.83 -10.32
N SER A 178 15.41 13.65 -9.43
CA SER A 178 15.95 13.93 -8.10
C SER A 178 16.14 12.68 -7.29
N HIS A 179 15.08 11.87 -7.22
CA HIS A 179 15.01 10.74 -6.32
C HIS A 179 13.88 9.76 -6.66
N SER A 180 13.78 8.70 -5.87
CA SER A 180 12.95 7.53 -6.15
C SER A 180 11.46 7.63 -5.77
N HIS A 181 10.88 8.83 -5.63
CA HIS A 181 9.43 8.97 -5.38
C HIS A 181 8.64 9.30 -6.65
N ILE A 182 7.41 8.78 -6.68
CA ILE A 182 6.53 8.71 -7.85
C ILE A 182 6.17 10.05 -8.47
N ASP A 183 6.11 11.09 -7.66
CA ASP A 183 5.82 12.47 -8.04
C ASP A 183 6.96 13.18 -8.78
N HIS A 184 8.11 12.53 -8.91
CA HIS A 184 9.28 13.07 -9.60
C HIS A 184 9.58 12.34 -10.92
N TYR A 185 9.16 11.08 -11.04
CA TYR A 185 9.41 10.26 -12.24
C TYR A 185 8.13 9.85 -12.99
N GLY A 186 6.95 10.09 -12.42
CA GLY A 186 5.68 9.58 -12.95
C GLY A 186 5.34 10.07 -14.35
N GLY A 187 5.84 11.24 -14.76
CA GLY A 187 5.66 11.79 -16.12
C GLY A 187 6.71 11.39 -17.16
N LEU A 188 7.68 10.54 -16.81
CA LEU A 188 8.81 10.22 -17.70
C LEU A 188 8.37 9.65 -19.07
N GLN A 189 7.36 8.78 -19.07
CA GLN A 189 6.84 8.20 -20.31
C GLN A 189 6.26 9.28 -21.24
N THR A 190 5.54 10.25 -20.69
CA THR A 190 5.01 11.38 -21.47
C THR A 190 6.12 12.27 -22.01
N LEU A 191 7.16 12.58 -21.24
CA LEU A 191 8.30 13.35 -21.75
C LEU A 191 9.05 12.63 -22.87
N LYS A 192 9.16 11.30 -22.80
CA LYS A 192 9.73 10.47 -23.86
C LYS A 192 8.93 10.62 -25.16
N ASP A 193 7.61 10.59 -25.06
CA ASP A 193 6.72 10.75 -26.20
C ASP A 193 6.79 12.17 -26.78
N ILE A 194 6.83 13.20 -25.94
CA ILE A 194 7.04 14.62 -26.33
C ILE A 194 8.38 14.80 -27.05
N ASN A 195 9.45 14.16 -26.57
CA ASN A 195 10.77 14.23 -27.21
C ASN A 195 10.84 13.46 -28.55
N GLY A 196 9.79 12.70 -28.89
CA GLY A 196 9.68 11.95 -30.12
C GLY A 196 10.48 10.65 -30.13
N GLY A 197 10.75 10.04 -28.97
CA GLY A 197 11.37 8.72 -28.91
C GLY A 197 12.32 8.51 -27.74
N GLU A 198 13.61 8.82 -27.90
CA GLU A 198 14.61 8.55 -26.86
C GLU A 198 14.68 9.67 -25.82
N LEU A 199 14.99 9.31 -24.58
CA LEU A 199 15.16 10.25 -23.46
C LEU A 199 16.38 9.83 -22.65
N ILE A 200 17.34 10.75 -22.46
CA ILE A 200 18.48 10.51 -21.58
C ILE A 200 18.06 10.88 -20.16
N ILE A 201 18.07 9.89 -19.26
CA ILE A 201 17.61 10.04 -17.87
C ILE A 201 18.80 9.80 -16.92
N TYR A 202 19.08 10.77 -16.06
CA TYR A 202 20.02 10.63 -14.94
C TYR A 202 19.23 10.54 -13.64
N ALA A 203 19.50 9.52 -12.84
CA ALA A 203 18.91 9.32 -11.52
C ALA A 203 20.02 8.94 -10.52
N PRO A 204 19.84 9.16 -9.20
CA PRO A 204 20.83 8.74 -8.21
C PRO A 204 20.97 7.21 -8.14
N LYS A 205 22.15 6.74 -7.71
CA LYS A 205 22.38 5.30 -7.51
C LYS A 205 21.35 4.67 -6.58
N GLY A 206 20.80 3.53 -6.99
CA GLY A 206 19.78 2.81 -6.24
C GLY A 206 18.35 3.29 -6.54
N PHE A 207 18.15 4.25 -7.44
CA PHE A 207 16.84 4.73 -7.87
C PHE A 207 15.92 3.57 -8.27
N GLU A 208 16.38 2.66 -9.14
CA GLU A 208 15.56 1.55 -9.65
C GLU A 208 15.09 0.63 -8.50
N GLN A 209 15.99 0.32 -7.58
CA GLN A 209 15.68 -0.52 -6.41
C GLN A 209 14.64 0.11 -5.48
N HIS A 210 14.78 1.41 -5.21
CA HIS A 210 13.92 2.09 -4.25
C HIS A 210 12.58 2.50 -4.85
N ALA A 211 12.53 2.89 -6.12
CA ALA A 211 11.27 3.18 -6.82
C ALA A 211 10.36 1.94 -6.87
N VAL A 212 10.94 0.76 -7.07
CA VAL A 212 10.20 -0.51 -7.09
C VAL A 212 9.83 -0.98 -5.70
N SER A 213 10.80 -1.07 -4.78
CA SER A 213 10.56 -1.66 -3.45
C SER A 213 9.54 -0.88 -2.62
N GLU A 214 9.51 0.45 -2.76
CA GLU A 214 8.55 1.29 -2.04
C GLU A 214 7.14 1.17 -2.61
N ASN A 215 6.99 1.17 -3.93
CA ASN A 215 5.67 1.25 -4.58
C ASN A 215 5.05 -0.11 -4.90
N LEU A 216 5.83 -1.19 -4.92
CA LEU A 216 5.34 -2.54 -5.24
C LEU A 216 5.28 -3.46 -4.01
N TYR A 217 6.40 -3.65 -3.29
CA TYR A 217 6.48 -4.68 -2.23
C TYR A 217 5.53 -4.43 -1.06
N ALA A 218 5.34 -3.17 -0.68
CA ALA A 218 4.33 -2.74 0.28
C ALA A 218 3.25 -1.86 -0.36
N GLY A 219 3.11 -1.91 -1.70
CA GLY A 219 2.32 -0.96 -2.49
C GLY A 219 0.86 -0.87 -2.05
N VAL A 220 0.19 -2.01 -1.83
CA VAL A 220 -1.21 -2.06 -1.36
C VAL A 220 -1.36 -1.42 0.02
N ALA A 221 -0.45 -1.71 0.95
CA ALA A 221 -0.46 -1.14 2.30
C ALA A 221 -0.19 0.37 2.29
N MET A 222 0.84 0.80 1.55
CA MET A 222 1.20 2.20 1.42
C MET A 222 0.13 3.00 0.70
N GLY A 223 -0.42 2.49 -0.42
CA GLY A 223 -1.47 3.16 -1.19
C GLY A 223 -2.75 3.38 -0.40
N ARG A 224 -3.20 2.36 0.36
CA ARG A 224 -4.35 2.50 1.25
C ARG A 224 -4.10 3.54 2.35
N ARG A 225 -2.93 3.55 2.99
CA ARG A 225 -2.60 4.55 4.02
C ARG A 225 -2.37 5.95 3.42
N ALA A 226 -1.86 6.03 2.19
CA ALA A 226 -1.71 7.27 1.45
C ALA A 226 -3.07 7.97 1.22
N SER A 227 -4.16 7.21 1.03
CA SER A 227 -5.51 7.79 0.92
C SER A 227 -5.90 8.65 2.13
N TYR A 228 -5.46 8.28 3.34
CA TYR A 228 -5.64 9.08 4.56
C TYR A 228 -4.70 10.28 4.58
N GLN A 229 -3.40 10.06 4.34
CA GLN A 229 -2.38 11.11 4.34
C GLN A 229 -2.71 12.25 3.38
N TYR A 230 -3.17 11.93 2.17
CA TYR A 230 -3.47 12.92 1.14
C TYR A 230 -4.95 13.31 1.09
N GLY A 231 -5.82 12.64 1.86
CA GLY A 231 -7.24 12.97 1.93
C GLY A 231 -7.92 12.86 0.56
N THR A 232 -7.59 11.85 -0.24
CA THR A 232 -8.03 11.73 -1.64
C THR A 232 -9.56 11.65 -1.78
N ARG A 233 -10.26 11.27 -0.72
CA ARG A 233 -11.73 11.21 -0.64
C ARG A 233 -12.38 12.41 0.03
N LEU A 234 -11.59 13.33 0.60
CA LEU A 234 -12.11 14.54 1.22
C LEU A 234 -12.34 15.60 0.14
N ALA A 235 -13.46 16.30 0.21
CA ALA A 235 -13.67 17.48 -0.62
C ALA A 235 -12.68 18.59 -0.26
N ALA A 236 -12.26 19.39 -1.24
CA ALA A 236 -11.53 20.62 -0.99
C ALA A 236 -12.43 21.65 -0.29
N GLY A 237 -11.93 22.26 0.79
CA GLY A 237 -12.68 23.30 1.51
C GLY A 237 -12.28 23.44 2.98
N PRO A 238 -12.79 24.47 3.68
CA PRO A 238 -12.46 24.74 5.08
C PRO A 238 -12.71 23.58 6.06
N GLU A 239 -13.62 22.67 5.74
CA GLU A 239 -13.91 21.47 6.55
C GLU A 239 -13.24 20.20 6.03
N GLY A 240 -12.56 20.27 4.88
CA GLY A 240 -11.93 19.16 4.19
C GLY A 240 -10.44 19.39 3.94
N ARG A 241 -9.95 18.99 2.77
CA ARG A 241 -8.53 19.16 2.38
C ARG A 241 -8.21 20.63 2.08
N ILE A 242 -7.01 21.06 2.46
CA ILE A 242 -6.52 22.45 2.31
C ILE A 242 -5.25 22.50 1.48
N SER A 243 -4.20 21.83 1.95
CA SER A 243 -2.92 21.60 1.28
C SER A 243 -2.20 20.53 2.10
N ILE A 244 -1.18 19.90 1.52
CA ILE A 244 -0.37 18.87 2.16
C ILE A 244 1.02 19.39 2.55
N GLY A 245 1.27 20.69 2.51
CA GLY A 245 2.54 21.31 2.89
C GLY A 245 3.46 21.54 1.70
N ILE A 246 3.86 20.46 1.02
CA ILE A 246 4.75 20.51 -0.16
C ILE A 246 4.01 20.83 -1.48
N GLY A 247 2.68 20.74 -1.48
CA GLY A 247 1.82 21.02 -2.64
C GLY A 247 0.34 20.99 -2.25
N GLN A 248 -0.54 20.99 -3.24
CA GLN A 248 -1.99 21.07 -2.98
C GLN A 248 -2.62 19.69 -2.67
N GLY A 249 -2.14 18.64 -3.31
CA GLY A 249 -2.65 17.26 -3.22
C GLY A 249 -1.98 16.37 -4.26
N GLN A 250 -2.43 15.14 -4.41
CA GLN A 250 -1.94 14.22 -5.46
C GLN A 250 -2.85 14.23 -6.69
N SER A 251 -2.27 14.21 -7.89
CA SER A 251 -3.02 13.95 -9.11
C SER A 251 -3.51 12.50 -9.18
N LEU A 252 -4.61 12.27 -9.91
CA LEU A 252 -5.25 10.96 -10.11
C LEU A 252 -5.06 10.42 -11.54
N GLY A 253 -4.01 10.90 -12.22
CA GLY A 253 -3.71 10.55 -13.61
C GLY A 253 -2.92 9.25 -13.75
N THR A 254 -2.44 9.01 -14.97
CA THR A 254 -1.69 7.82 -15.33
C THR A 254 -0.22 7.97 -14.95
N VAL A 255 0.30 7.06 -14.12
CA VAL A 255 1.72 7.03 -13.73
C VAL A 255 2.53 6.22 -14.74
N GLY A 256 3.60 6.82 -15.27
CA GLY A 256 4.62 6.16 -16.06
C GLY A 256 5.88 5.82 -15.26
N TYR A 257 6.65 4.85 -15.76
CA TYR A 257 7.99 4.56 -15.28
C TYR A 257 8.90 4.26 -16.47
N LEU A 258 10.11 4.85 -16.46
CA LEU A 258 11.18 4.53 -17.38
C LEU A 258 12.46 4.26 -16.59
N ARG A 259 13.22 3.25 -17.01
CA ARG A 259 14.53 2.97 -16.44
C ARG A 259 15.49 4.14 -16.70
N PRO A 260 16.29 4.58 -15.70
CA PRO A 260 17.29 5.60 -15.94
C PRO A 260 18.32 5.14 -16.97
N SER A 261 18.77 6.06 -17.84
CA SER A 261 19.89 5.79 -18.75
C SER A 261 21.20 5.66 -17.97
N PHE A 262 21.34 6.44 -16.90
CA PHE A 262 22.48 6.44 -16.00
C PHE A 262 22.03 6.56 -14.55
N GLU A 263 22.48 5.63 -13.71
CA GLU A 263 22.49 5.81 -12.27
C GLU A 263 23.80 6.49 -11.86
N VAL A 264 23.71 7.69 -11.30
CA VAL A 264 24.85 8.48 -10.83
C VAL A 264 25.35 7.90 -9.51
N ASP A 265 26.56 7.33 -9.49
CA ASP A 265 27.29 6.93 -8.30
C ASP A 265 28.64 7.64 -8.18
N GLU A 266 29.38 7.40 -7.10
CA GLU A 266 30.74 7.91 -6.96
C GLU A 266 31.62 7.46 -8.13
N GLU A 267 31.51 6.21 -8.59
CA GLU A 267 32.34 5.67 -9.67
C GLU A 267 32.07 6.38 -11.01
N PHE A 268 30.82 6.66 -11.34
CA PHE A 268 30.36 7.50 -12.44
C PHE A 268 30.99 8.89 -12.35
N MET A 269 31.05 9.45 -11.13
CA MET A 269 31.72 10.71 -10.85
C MET A 269 33.26 10.61 -10.86
N TYR A 270 33.87 9.41 -10.94
CA TYR A 270 35.33 9.22 -10.92
C TYR A 270 35.93 8.55 -12.17
N LYS A 271 35.15 7.91 -13.04
CA LYS A 271 35.62 7.22 -14.26
C LYS A 271 35.97 8.18 -15.41
N ASP A 272 37.22 8.15 -15.86
CA ASP A 272 37.63 8.68 -17.18
C ASP A 272 37.25 7.66 -18.26
N SER A 273 35.99 7.65 -18.70
CA SER A 273 35.57 6.80 -19.83
C SER A 273 35.19 7.63 -21.05
N ASN A 274 35.71 7.21 -22.21
CA ASN A 274 35.75 7.94 -23.49
C ASN A 274 34.38 8.19 -24.19
N LYS A 275 33.27 8.24 -23.46
CA LYS A 275 31.97 8.73 -23.95
C LYS A 275 31.34 9.81 -23.06
N PHE A 276 31.91 10.06 -21.88
CA PHE A 276 31.46 11.05 -20.92
C PHE A 276 32.67 11.85 -20.45
N SER A 277 32.83 13.07 -20.98
CA SER A 277 33.90 13.97 -20.54
C SER A 277 33.38 14.82 -19.38
N GLY A 278 33.25 14.19 -18.21
CA GLY A 278 33.18 14.97 -16.98
C GLY A 278 34.54 15.62 -16.79
N GLU A 279 34.65 16.92 -17.10
CA GLU A 279 35.85 17.69 -16.89
C GLU A 279 36.14 17.79 -15.38
N LYS A 280 37.43 17.70 -15.02
CA LYS A 280 37.88 17.65 -13.63
C LYS A 280 38.28 19.05 -13.18
N GLU A 281 37.49 19.63 -12.29
CA GLU A 281 37.96 20.67 -11.37
C GLU A 281 38.22 20.00 -10.01
N ILE A 282 39.15 20.51 -9.20
CA ILE A 282 39.69 19.79 -8.03
C ILE A 282 38.55 19.22 -7.15
N GLY A 283 38.39 17.89 -7.18
CA GLY A 283 37.43 17.14 -6.35
C GLY A 283 35.97 17.14 -6.81
N ARG A 284 35.63 17.64 -8.02
CA ARG A 284 34.25 17.72 -8.53
C ARG A 284 34.22 17.31 -10.01
N ARG A 285 33.18 16.59 -10.44
CA ARG A 285 32.87 16.37 -11.86
C ARG A 285 31.53 17.01 -12.19
N TYR A 286 31.44 17.58 -13.39
CA TYR A 286 30.23 18.12 -13.96
C TYR A 286 29.97 17.55 -15.34
N LEU A 287 28.73 17.66 -15.81
CA LEU A 287 28.37 17.48 -17.20
C LEU A 287 28.12 18.84 -17.83
N THR A 288 28.60 19.02 -19.06
CA THR A 288 28.36 20.24 -19.83
C THR A 288 27.19 20.04 -20.77
N PHE A 289 26.18 20.90 -20.64
CA PHE A 289 25.01 20.96 -21.49
C PHE A 289 24.90 22.36 -22.07
N GLY A 290 25.35 22.51 -23.31
CA GLY A 290 25.42 23.83 -23.97
C GLY A 290 26.22 24.82 -23.14
N ASN A 291 25.57 25.87 -22.64
CA ASN A 291 26.19 26.90 -21.79
C ASN A 291 26.04 26.66 -20.27
N VAL A 292 25.58 25.48 -19.85
CA VAL A 292 25.37 25.12 -18.44
C VAL A 292 26.32 23.98 -18.05
N ARG A 293 27.00 24.12 -16.91
CA ARG A 293 27.68 22.98 -16.24
C ARG A 293 26.82 22.51 -15.07
N LEU A 294 26.57 21.20 -15.02
CA LEU A 294 25.75 20.55 -14.00
C LEU A 294 26.61 19.63 -13.13
N TYR A 295 26.67 19.92 -11.84
CA TYR A 295 27.36 19.12 -10.84
C TYR A 295 26.35 18.28 -10.04
N PHE A 296 26.79 17.13 -9.54
CA PHE A 296 25.95 16.21 -8.76
C PHE A 296 26.49 16.09 -7.34
N GLN A 297 25.59 16.05 -6.36
CA GLN A 297 25.87 15.65 -4.98
C GLN A 297 24.87 14.57 -4.59
N LEU A 298 25.33 13.33 -4.44
CA LEU A 298 24.51 12.25 -3.91
C LEU A 298 24.20 12.51 -2.42
N THR A 299 22.94 12.36 -2.04
CA THR A 299 22.45 12.52 -0.67
C THR A 299 21.58 11.32 -0.27
N PRO A 300 22.11 10.09 -0.26
CA PRO A 300 21.30 8.91 0.06
C PRO A 300 20.80 8.93 1.51
N GLY A 301 19.54 8.52 1.72
CA GLY A 301 18.93 8.37 3.05
C GLY A 301 18.40 9.66 3.67
N THR A 302 18.29 10.74 2.89
CA THR A 302 17.67 12.02 3.26
C THR A 302 16.16 11.98 3.09
N GLU A 303 15.58 12.71 2.13
CA GLU A 303 14.18 12.59 1.80
C GLU A 303 13.92 11.20 1.21
N ALA A 304 14.76 10.73 0.29
CA ALA A 304 14.66 9.37 -0.24
C ALA A 304 15.90 8.52 0.06
N PRO A 305 15.78 7.17 -0.02
CA PRO A 305 16.96 6.30 0.06
C PRO A 305 17.98 6.58 -1.06
N ALA A 306 17.51 6.92 -2.26
CA ALA A 306 18.33 7.37 -3.39
C ALA A 306 17.89 8.77 -3.82
N GLU A 307 18.72 9.78 -3.53
CA GLU A 307 18.46 11.18 -3.81
C GLU A 307 19.76 11.91 -4.18
N MET A 308 19.66 13.00 -4.96
CA MET A 308 20.79 13.86 -5.29
C MET A 308 20.40 15.32 -5.43
N ASN A 309 21.27 16.23 -4.96
CA ASN A 309 21.21 17.65 -5.29
C ASN A 309 22.04 17.95 -6.54
N ASN A 310 21.79 19.11 -7.13
CA ASN A 310 22.56 19.60 -8.26
C ASN A 310 22.97 21.07 -8.09
N TYR A 311 24.17 21.39 -8.57
CA TYR A 311 24.65 22.76 -8.72
C TYR A 311 24.82 23.09 -10.20
N LEU A 312 24.41 24.28 -10.59
CA LEU A 312 24.40 24.74 -11.96
C LEU A 312 25.24 26.00 -12.08
N GLU A 313 26.18 25.98 -13.03
CA GLU A 313 26.94 27.15 -13.44
C GLU A 313 26.52 27.56 -14.84
N PHE A 314 26.14 28.83 -15.02
CA PHE A 314 25.73 29.40 -16.29
C PHE A 314 26.88 30.21 -16.88
N TYR A 315 27.29 29.86 -18.09
CA TYR A 315 28.36 30.52 -18.82
C TYR A 315 27.83 31.34 -19.99
N LYS A 316 28.57 32.40 -20.34
CA LYS A 316 28.42 33.14 -21.59
C LYS A 316 29.79 33.55 -22.10
N ASP A 317 30.06 33.25 -23.36
CA ASP A 317 31.35 33.57 -24.01
C ASP A 317 32.59 33.05 -23.23
N GLY A 318 32.42 31.95 -22.49
CA GLY A 318 33.47 31.32 -21.68
C GLY A 318 33.61 31.88 -20.25
N GLU A 319 32.84 32.90 -19.88
CA GLU A 319 32.83 33.49 -18.54
C GLU A 319 31.66 32.95 -17.71
N LEU A 320 31.93 32.62 -16.44
CA LEU A 320 30.91 32.25 -15.47
C LEU A 320 30.08 33.49 -15.11
N LEU A 321 28.77 33.43 -15.33
CA LEU A 321 27.85 34.53 -15.03
C LEU A 321 27.07 34.30 -13.75
N HIS A 322 26.50 33.11 -13.59
CA HIS A 322 25.56 32.83 -12.51
C HIS A 322 25.67 31.42 -11.96
N CYS A 323 25.24 31.28 -10.70
CA CYS A 323 25.29 30.02 -9.96
C CYS A 323 23.94 29.71 -9.28
N ALA A 324 23.41 28.51 -9.49
CA ALA A 324 22.14 28.07 -8.93
C ALA A 324 22.24 26.70 -8.25
N LEU A 325 21.45 26.49 -7.20
CA LEU A 325 21.30 25.21 -6.51
C LEU A 325 19.91 24.65 -6.74
N TRP A 326 19.86 23.44 -7.28
CA TRP A 326 18.66 22.62 -7.28
C TRP A 326 18.77 21.61 -6.13
N MET A 327 17.89 21.75 -5.15
CA MET A 327 17.97 21.03 -3.88
C MET A 327 17.07 19.80 -3.79
N ALA A 328 16.67 19.23 -4.94
CA ALA A 328 15.78 18.06 -5.00
C ALA A 328 14.58 18.24 -4.06
N GLU A 329 14.44 17.39 -3.04
CA GLU A 329 13.47 17.54 -1.95
C GLU A 329 14.17 17.63 -0.58
N ASN A 330 15.48 17.87 -0.56
CA ASN A 330 16.26 18.11 0.66
C ASN A 330 15.91 19.45 1.34
N CYS A 331 15.29 20.36 0.61
CA CYS A 331 14.87 21.69 1.07
C CYS A 331 13.47 21.99 0.53
N ASN A 332 12.53 22.37 1.41
CA ASN A 332 11.14 22.69 1.05
C ASN A 332 10.61 23.88 1.83
N GLY A 333 9.42 24.36 1.47
CA GLY A 333 8.65 25.36 2.23
C GLY A 333 8.02 24.83 3.53
N THR A 334 8.57 23.76 4.12
CA THR A 334 8.06 23.07 5.31
C THR A 334 9.15 22.19 5.95
N LEU A 335 9.00 21.90 7.25
CA LEU A 335 9.68 20.75 7.86
C LEU A 335 9.19 19.47 7.15
N HIS A 336 10.11 18.62 6.70
CA HIS A 336 9.77 17.39 5.97
C HIS A 336 9.66 16.17 6.90
N ASN A 337 9.17 15.06 6.36
CA ASN A 337 9.03 13.79 7.03
C ASN A 337 10.40 13.10 7.18
N LEU A 338 10.72 12.69 8.41
CA LEU A 338 11.66 11.60 8.67
C LEU A 338 10.97 10.23 8.59
N TYR A 339 9.65 10.24 8.75
CA TYR A 339 8.76 9.11 8.53
C TYR A 339 7.45 9.64 7.95
N THR A 340 7.08 9.17 6.77
CA THR A 340 5.82 9.51 6.12
C THR A 340 4.68 8.66 6.69
N LEU A 341 3.49 9.23 6.90
CA LEU A 341 2.38 8.52 7.55
C LEU A 341 1.82 7.38 6.69
N ARG A 342 1.96 7.47 5.37
CA ARG A 342 1.65 6.38 4.43
C ARG A 342 2.48 5.12 4.69
N GLY A 343 3.61 5.26 5.40
CA GLY A 343 4.54 4.19 5.74
C GLY A 343 5.70 4.16 4.76
N ALA A 344 6.92 4.14 5.30
CA ALA A 344 8.18 3.94 4.60
C ALA A 344 9.26 3.54 5.61
N GLN A 345 10.48 3.26 5.14
CA GLN A 345 11.64 3.19 6.02
C GLN A 345 11.92 4.55 6.67
N VAL A 346 12.50 4.53 7.87
CA VAL A 346 12.84 5.76 8.59
C VAL A 346 14.10 6.39 8.01
N ARG A 347 13.99 7.68 7.67
CA ARG A 347 15.05 8.52 7.12
C ARG A 347 16.05 9.00 8.18
N ASP A 348 17.22 9.44 7.75
CA ASP A 348 18.29 9.86 8.67
C ASP A 348 18.40 11.40 8.77
N ALA A 349 17.84 11.96 9.85
CA ALA A 349 17.94 13.40 10.13
C ALA A 349 19.38 13.91 10.28
N LYS A 350 20.30 13.10 10.82
CA LYS A 350 21.71 13.50 10.95
C LYS A 350 22.35 13.56 9.57
N ALA A 351 22.18 12.51 8.76
CA ALA A 351 22.72 12.51 7.40
C ALA A 351 22.17 13.67 6.57
N TRP A 352 20.86 13.93 6.66
CA TRP A 352 20.21 15.06 6.01
C TRP A 352 20.83 16.40 6.41
N SER A 353 21.04 16.63 7.70
CA SER A 353 21.77 17.81 8.17
C SER A 353 23.19 17.87 7.60
N ASP A 354 23.93 16.77 7.61
CA ASP A 354 25.32 16.75 7.17
C ASP A 354 25.43 17.06 5.67
N PHE A 355 24.55 16.51 4.85
CA PHE A 355 24.51 16.80 3.41
C PHE A 355 24.19 18.27 3.11
N LEU A 356 23.27 18.89 3.85
CA LEU A 356 22.97 20.32 3.70
C LEU A 356 24.16 21.22 4.08
N ILE A 357 24.89 20.88 5.15
CA ILE A 357 26.12 21.59 5.52
C ILE A 357 27.24 21.34 4.49
N GLN A 358 27.31 20.14 3.92
CA GLN A 358 28.23 19.84 2.83
C GLN A 358 27.90 20.68 1.59
N THR A 359 26.63 20.78 1.18
CA THR A 359 26.18 21.63 0.06
C THR A 359 26.62 23.08 0.29
N LEU A 360 26.35 23.62 1.47
CA LEU A 360 26.73 24.98 1.87
C LEU A 360 28.26 25.20 1.78
N SER A 361 29.05 24.18 2.15
CA SER A 361 30.51 24.26 2.10
C SER A 361 31.05 24.14 0.67
N LEU A 362 30.36 23.41 -0.20
CA LEU A 362 30.76 23.21 -1.58
C LEU A 362 30.43 24.44 -2.45
N TRP A 363 29.26 25.04 -2.24
CA TRP A 363 28.70 26.06 -3.13
C TRP A 363 28.14 27.26 -2.36
N PRO A 364 28.99 27.98 -1.59
CA PRO A 364 28.57 29.14 -0.81
C PRO A 364 28.20 30.36 -1.68
N ASP A 365 28.52 30.31 -2.96
CA ASP A 365 28.37 31.33 -4.00
C ASP A 365 27.06 31.23 -4.79
N ALA A 366 26.22 30.24 -4.50
CA ALA A 366 24.91 30.10 -5.14
C ALA A 366 24.02 31.33 -4.89
N GLU A 367 23.48 31.91 -5.96
CA GLU A 367 22.62 33.09 -5.93
C GLU A 367 21.15 32.72 -5.69
N VAL A 368 20.76 31.51 -6.07
CA VAL A 368 19.38 31.02 -5.94
C VAL A 368 19.35 29.54 -5.55
N VAL A 369 18.39 29.19 -4.69
CA VAL A 369 17.95 27.81 -4.44
C VAL A 369 16.55 27.63 -5.01
N PHE A 370 16.36 26.56 -5.77
CA PHE A 370 15.07 26.06 -6.21
C PHE A 370 15.01 24.54 -6.00
N GLN A 371 13.82 23.96 -6.04
CA GLN A 371 13.62 22.57 -5.60
C GLN A 371 12.35 21.98 -6.24
N ALA A 372 12.12 20.69 -6.00
CA ALA A 372 11.00 19.94 -6.57
C ALA A 372 9.63 20.34 -6.02
N HIS A 373 9.54 21.03 -4.87
CA HIS A 373 8.27 21.50 -4.30
C HIS A 373 8.31 22.96 -3.84
N ASN A 374 7.13 23.57 -3.64
CA ASN A 374 6.99 24.96 -3.19
C ASN A 374 7.72 25.98 -4.11
N TRP A 375 8.44 26.96 -3.57
CA TRP A 375 8.96 28.14 -4.30
C TRP A 375 10.44 28.42 -3.98
N PRO A 376 11.19 29.07 -4.91
CA PRO A 376 12.62 29.30 -4.75
C PRO A 376 12.95 30.36 -3.70
N ARG A 377 14.25 30.49 -3.38
CA ARG A 377 14.81 31.59 -2.58
C ARG A 377 16.04 32.16 -3.27
N VAL A 378 16.02 33.48 -3.47
CA VAL A 378 17.04 34.23 -4.20
C VAL A 378 17.76 35.17 -3.24
N ASN A 379 19.08 35.32 -3.39
CA ASN A 379 19.85 36.37 -2.74
C ASN A 379 19.46 37.73 -3.35
N ALA A 380 18.90 38.62 -2.53
CA ALA A 380 18.49 39.96 -2.97
C ALA A 380 19.36 41.03 -2.31
N VAL A 381 19.36 42.26 -2.85
CA VAL A 381 20.14 43.40 -2.31
C VAL A 381 19.89 43.64 -0.80
N ASN A 382 18.70 43.31 -0.30
CA ASN A 382 18.35 43.44 1.12
C ASN A 382 18.40 42.12 1.91
N LYS A 383 18.78 41.01 1.27
CA LYS A 383 18.91 39.65 1.83
C LYS A 383 20.00 38.88 1.08
N GLU A 384 21.23 39.39 1.09
CA GLU A 384 22.34 38.85 0.29
C GLU A 384 22.74 37.41 0.67
N ASN A 385 22.29 36.90 1.83
CA ASN A 385 22.65 35.57 2.35
C ASN A 385 21.42 34.64 2.50
N ALA A 386 20.33 34.90 1.78
CA ALA A 386 19.07 34.14 1.91
C ALA A 386 19.24 32.64 1.60
N VAL A 387 20.04 32.31 0.58
CA VAL A 387 20.34 30.92 0.17
C VAL A 387 21.05 30.16 1.27
N ASN A 388 22.17 30.69 1.76
CA ASN A 388 22.99 30.04 2.77
C ASN A 388 22.27 29.93 4.11
N GLU A 389 21.49 30.96 4.49
CA GLU A 389 20.69 30.93 5.70
C GLU A 389 19.57 29.88 5.63
N TYR A 390 18.95 29.70 4.46
CA TYR A 390 17.96 28.66 4.24
C TYR A 390 18.54 27.25 4.43
N LEU A 391 19.68 26.96 3.78
CA LEU A 391 20.37 25.67 3.95
C LEU A 391 20.78 25.43 5.41
N PHE A 392 21.38 26.44 6.05
CA PHE A 392 21.86 26.33 7.42
C PHE A 392 20.72 26.10 8.43
N ARG A 393 19.62 26.86 8.33
CA ARG A 393 18.46 26.72 9.24
C ARG A 393 17.78 25.36 9.05
N THR A 394 17.66 24.89 7.81
CA THR A 394 17.13 23.55 7.51
C THR A 394 18.02 22.44 8.11
N ALA A 395 19.35 22.54 7.92
CA ALA A 395 20.29 21.61 8.53
C ALA A 395 20.20 21.62 10.07
N ALA A 396 20.19 22.82 10.67
CA ALA A 396 20.11 23.00 12.11
C ALA A 396 18.82 22.39 12.69
N ALA A 397 17.69 22.49 11.99
CA ALA A 397 16.42 21.89 12.42
C ALA A 397 16.50 20.36 12.48
N TYR A 398 17.02 19.71 11.43
CA TYR A 398 17.19 18.25 11.42
C TYR A 398 18.23 17.78 12.44
N LYS A 399 19.37 18.47 12.56
CA LYS A 399 20.39 18.14 13.56
C LYS A 399 19.84 18.26 14.98
N TYR A 400 19.15 19.35 15.27
CA TYR A 400 18.53 19.57 16.58
C TYR A 400 17.53 18.47 16.90
N LEU A 401 16.66 18.13 15.95
CA LEU A 401 15.67 17.08 16.13
C LEU A 401 16.33 15.73 16.42
N ASN A 402 17.35 15.33 15.66
CA ASN A 402 18.14 14.13 15.93
C ASN A 402 18.75 14.17 17.35
N ASP A 403 19.54 15.20 17.64
CA ASP A 403 20.38 15.25 18.84
C ASP A 403 19.56 15.36 20.12
N GLN A 404 18.49 16.17 20.12
CA GLN A 404 17.63 16.29 21.29
C GLN A 404 16.81 15.03 21.54
N CYS A 405 16.38 14.34 20.48
CA CYS A 405 15.74 13.03 20.65
C CYS A 405 16.73 12.03 21.27
N LEU A 406 17.97 11.96 20.79
CA LEU A 406 19.00 11.09 21.37
C LEU A 406 19.34 11.44 22.81
N LEU A 407 19.43 12.74 23.14
CA LEU A 407 19.63 13.18 24.51
C LEU A 407 18.51 12.67 25.42
N TYR A 408 17.25 12.79 24.99
CA TYR A 408 16.10 12.35 25.78
C TYR A 408 16.00 10.81 25.86
N MET A 409 16.34 10.08 24.80
CA MET A 409 16.48 8.61 24.87
C MET A 409 17.49 8.18 25.92
N ASN A 410 18.67 8.83 25.95
CA ASN A 410 19.71 8.55 26.95
C ASN A 410 19.30 8.96 28.37
N GLN A 411 18.27 9.80 28.53
CA GLN A 411 17.64 10.12 29.82
C GLN A 411 16.51 9.13 30.19
N GLY A 412 16.21 8.15 29.34
CA GLY A 412 15.17 7.14 29.57
C GLY A 412 13.78 7.54 29.11
N PHE A 413 13.61 8.65 28.39
CA PHE A 413 12.31 9.04 27.84
C PHE A 413 11.88 8.11 26.71
N LYS A 414 10.59 7.78 26.71
CA LYS A 414 9.91 6.94 25.71
C LYS A 414 9.50 7.74 24.47
N PRO A 415 9.16 7.09 23.35
CA PRO A 415 8.86 7.78 22.09
C PRO A 415 7.81 8.90 22.21
N ASP A 416 6.71 8.62 22.92
CA ASP A 416 5.62 9.59 23.09
C ASP A 416 5.99 10.76 24.01
N GLU A 417 6.82 10.50 25.03
CA GLU A 417 7.31 11.54 25.93
C GLU A 417 8.28 12.49 25.21
N ILE A 418 9.16 11.93 24.37
CA ILE A 418 10.07 12.70 23.51
C ILE A 418 9.26 13.56 22.53
N ALA A 419 8.26 12.97 21.87
CA ALA A 419 7.39 13.70 20.94
C ALA A 419 6.67 14.88 21.60
N GLU A 420 6.29 14.76 22.88
CA GLU A 420 5.70 15.89 23.63
C GLU A 420 6.73 16.89 24.13
N LYS A 421 7.98 16.49 24.36
CA LYS A 421 9.05 17.33 24.93
C LYS A 421 9.84 18.12 23.89
N VAL A 422 10.10 17.55 22.72
CA VAL A 422 10.97 18.15 21.70
C VAL A 422 10.32 19.40 21.09
N ARG A 423 11.04 20.53 21.16
CA ARG A 423 10.61 21.82 20.59
C ARG A 423 11.81 22.49 19.97
N LEU A 424 11.65 23.03 18.76
CA LEU A 424 12.71 23.79 18.11
C LEU A 424 13.02 25.06 18.92
N PRO A 425 14.29 25.52 18.95
CA PRO A 425 14.62 26.83 19.48
C PRO A 425 13.86 27.93 18.73
N LYS A 426 13.51 29.02 19.44
CA LYS A 426 12.63 30.07 18.91
C LYS A 426 13.02 30.62 17.51
N PRO A 427 14.31 30.85 17.20
CA PRO A 427 14.72 31.28 15.86
C PRO A 427 14.35 30.29 14.74
N LEU A 428 14.42 28.99 15.01
CA LEU A 428 14.03 27.94 14.05
C LEU A 428 12.50 27.75 14.02
N GLU A 429 11.85 27.76 15.18
CA GLU A 429 10.39 27.59 15.31
C GLU A 429 9.59 28.69 14.58
N CYS A 430 10.11 29.93 14.58
CA CYS A 430 9.52 31.08 13.88
C CYS A 430 9.91 31.17 12.40
N THR A 431 10.62 30.18 11.85
CA THR A 431 11.01 30.19 10.44
C THR A 431 9.88 29.61 9.57
N PRO A 432 9.31 30.35 8.60
CA PRO A 432 8.14 29.91 7.83
C PRO A 432 8.28 28.55 7.14
N TYR A 433 9.46 28.28 6.58
CA TYR A 433 9.76 27.03 5.86
C TYR A 433 10.21 25.89 6.77
N LEU A 434 10.23 26.09 8.09
CA LEU A 434 10.41 25.01 9.08
C LEU A 434 9.14 24.71 9.85
N ARG A 435 8.02 25.37 9.49
CA ARG A 435 6.71 25.06 10.06
C ARG A 435 6.28 23.65 9.65
N PRO A 436 5.53 22.94 10.51
CA PRO A 436 5.23 21.53 10.32
C PRO A 436 4.03 21.30 9.39
N TYR A 437 4.08 21.78 8.14
CA TYR A 437 2.98 21.62 7.19
C TYR A 437 2.91 20.21 6.59
N TYR A 438 4.05 19.55 6.45
CA TYR A 438 4.16 18.15 6.02
C TYR A 438 4.62 17.28 7.19
N GLY A 439 5.93 17.27 7.46
CA GLY A 439 6.50 16.64 8.66
C GLY A 439 6.19 17.41 9.93
N THR A 440 6.10 16.71 11.05
CA THR A 440 5.93 17.32 12.38
C THR A 440 7.07 16.91 13.29
N LEU A 441 7.44 17.78 14.23
CA LEU A 441 8.40 17.41 15.28
C LEU A 441 7.94 16.16 16.05
N LYS A 442 6.63 15.98 16.25
CA LYS A 442 6.06 14.89 17.04
C LYS A 442 6.30 13.52 16.38
N HIS A 443 5.89 13.34 15.12
CA HIS A 443 6.09 12.03 14.47
C HIS A 443 7.53 11.84 14.00
N ASN A 444 8.24 12.92 13.65
CA ASN A 444 9.66 12.81 13.32
C ASN A 444 10.50 12.42 14.54
N ALA A 445 10.15 12.85 15.76
CA ALA A 445 10.83 12.39 16.98
C ALA A 445 10.62 10.89 17.25
N ARG A 446 9.39 10.39 17.02
CA ARG A 446 9.13 8.95 17.06
C ARG A 446 9.92 8.20 16.00
N ALA A 447 10.08 8.79 14.82
CA ALA A 447 10.91 8.23 13.76
C ALA A 447 12.38 8.13 14.20
N VAL A 448 12.96 9.20 14.76
CA VAL A 448 14.33 9.15 15.31
C VAL A 448 14.43 8.06 16.37
N TYR A 449 13.46 7.92 17.28
CA TYR A 449 13.44 6.81 18.23
C TYR A 449 13.45 5.45 17.54
N GLN A 450 12.54 5.23 16.60
CA GLN A 450 12.44 3.97 15.85
C GLN A 450 13.74 3.63 15.11
N ARG A 451 14.45 4.63 14.59
CA ARG A 451 15.73 4.44 13.90
C ARG A 451 16.83 3.90 14.83
N TYR A 452 16.92 4.43 16.05
CA TYR A 452 18.02 4.11 16.97
C TYR A 452 17.70 2.96 17.92
N LEU A 453 16.45 2.84 18.39
CA LEU A 453 16.04 1.87 19.41
C LEU A 453 14.94 0.91 18.95
N GLY A 454 14.39 1.08 17.75
CA GLY A 454 13.31 0.26 17.23
C GLY A 454 11.96 0.56 17.88
N TRP A 455 11.05 -0.41 17.83
CA TRP A 455 9.67 -0.28 18.33
C TRP A 455 9.54 -0.49 19.84
N TYR A 456 10.46 -1.24 20.46
CA TYR A 456 10.36 -1.67 21.86
C TYR A 456 10.84 -0.56 22.81
N ASP A 457 10.00 -0.18 23.76
CA ASP A 457 10.26 0.90 24.72
C ASP A 457 10.96 0.45 26.01
N ALA A 458 11.52 -0.77 26.02
CA ALA A 458 12.12 -1.43 27.17
C ALA A 458 11.16 -1.75 28.33
N ASN A 459 9.84 -1.53 28.20
CA ASN A 459 8.85 -1.95 29.18
C ASN A 459 8.33 -3.37 28.85
N PRO A 460 8.59 -4.40 29.67
CA PRO A 460 8.18 -5.77 29.37
C PRO A 460 6.66 -5.95 29.21
N VAL A 461 5.84 -5.05 29.76
CA VAL A 461 4.38 -5.04 29.55
C VAL A 461 4.02 -4.82 28.07
N HIS A 462 4.89 -4.14 27.31
CA HIS A 462 4.71 -3.83 25.90
C HIS A 462 5.47 -4.79 24.97
N LEU A 463 6.17 -5.81 25.51
CA LEU A 463 6.98 -6.73 24.71
C LEU A 463 6.12 -7.72 23.89
N ASP A 464 5.07 -8.25 24.51
CA ASP A 464 4.12 -9.17 23.89
C ASP A 464 2.68 -8.76 24.29
N PRO A 465 2.20 -7.60 23.81
CA PRO A 465 0.88 -7.13 24.17
C PRO A 465 -0.18 -7.99 23.47
N LEU A 466 -1.30 -8.23 24.15
CA LEU A 466 -2.48 -8.80 23.50
C LEU A 466 -2.84 -7.98 22.24
N PRO A 467 -3.32 -8.64 21.16
CA PRO A 467 -3.90 -7.95 20.02
C PRO A 467 -4.90 -6.90 20.49
N GLU A 468 -4.92 -5.73 19.83
CA GLU A 468 -5.62 -4.55 20.34
C GLU A 468 -7.09 -4.81 20.63
N LYS A 469 -7.79 -5.50 19.72
CA LYS A 469 -9.20 -5.91 19.90
C LYS A 469 -9.41 -6.74 21.15
N GLU A 470 -8.57 -7.75 21.38
CA GLU A 470 -8.68 -8.62 22.57
C GLU A 470 -8.40 -7.86 23.87
N ARG A 471 -7.44 -6.95 23.84
CA ARG A 471 -7.13 -6.06 24.96
C ARG A 471 -8.30 -5.13 25.26
N ALA A 472 -8.88 -4.50 24.22
CA ALA A 472 -10.03 -3.62 24.32
C ALA A 472 -11.25 -4.34 24.93
N GLU A 473 -11.58 -5.55 24.47
CA GLU A 473 -12.68 -6.36 25.02
C GLU A 473 -12.51 -6.66 26.52
N LYS A 474 -11.27 -6.86 26.99
CA LYS A 474 -10.98 -7.03 28.43
C LYS A 474 -11.18 -5.71 29.19
N TYR A 475 -10.68 -4.59 28.68
CA TYR A 475 -10.85 -3.28 29.32
C TYR A 475 -12.32 -2.86 29.40
N VAL A 476 -13.07 -2.95 28.31
CA VAL A 476 -14.50 -2.59 28.27
C VAL A 476 -15.31 -3.42 29.26
N ARG A 477 -15.07 -4.73 29.32
CA ARG A 477 -15.71 -5.61 30.32
C ARG A 477 -15.40 -5.21 31.76
N PHE A 478 -14.18 -4.78 32.07
CA PHE A 478 -13.84 -4.29 33.42
C PHE A 478 -14.51 -2.94 33.71
N MET A 479 -14.53 -2.02 32.75
CA MET A 479 -15.20 -0.72 32.88
C MET A 479 -16.71 -0.87 33.10
N GLN A 480 -17.37 -1.76 32.34
CA GLN A 480 -18.79 -2.07 32.50
C GLN A 480 -19.09 -2.67 33.88
N LYS A 481 -18.25 -3.59 34.36
CA LYS A 481 -18.40 -4.18 35.71
C LYS A 481 -18.22 -3.16 36.84
N ALA A 482 -17.38 -2.15 36.65
CA ALA A 482 -17.13 -1.11 37.65
C ALA A 482 -18.33 -0.15 37.83
N GLY A 483 -19.21 -0.01 36.82
CA GLY A 483 -20.54 0.60 36.98
C GLY A 483 -20.62 2.14 37.00
N GLY A 484 -19.87 2.87 36.16
CA GLY A 484 -19.85 4.35 36.11
C GLY A 484 -20.58 5.01 34.91
N ASN A 485 -20.80 6.33 34.97
CA ASN A 485 -21.36 7.13 33.87
C ASN A 485 -20.29 7.50 32.82
N ILE A 486 -19.79 6.50 32.09
CA ILE A 486 -18.72 6.67 31.08
C ILE A 486 -19.11 7.72 30.03
N LYS A 487 -20.38 7.76 29.60
CA LYS A 487 -20.86 8.73 28.61
C LYS A 487 -20.76 10.17 29.11
N GLY A 488 -21.14 10.44 30.35
CA GLY A 488 -21.06 11.79 30.92
C GLY A 488 -19.62 12.27 31.12
N GLU A 489 -18.71 11.36 31.46
CA GLU A 489 -17.28 11.67 31.53
C GLU A 489 -16.70 11.97 30.13
N ILE A 490 -17.06 11.18 29.11
CA ILE A 490 -16.67 11.42 27.72
C ILE A 490 -17.16 12.80 27.24
N ASP A 491 -18.43 13.13 27.48
CA ASP A 491 -19.00 14.44 27.13
C ASP A 491 -18.24 15.58 27.83
N THR A 492 -17.94 15.41 29.12
CA THR A 492 -17.17 16.39 29.90
C THR A 492 -15.77 16.62 29.30
N GLU A 493 -15.05 15.54 28.97
CA GLU A 493 -13.72 15.62 28.39
C GLU A 493 -13.73 16.18 26.97
N TYR A 494 -14.76 15.87 26.17
CA TYR A 494 -14.96 16.45 24.85
C TYR A 494 -15.17 17.97 24.92
N ASN A 495 -16.04 18.43 25.83
CA ASN A 495 -16.33 19.85 26.05
C ASN A 495 -15.12 20.62 26.63
N ARG A 496 -14.17 19.92 27.27
CA ARG A 496 -12.89 20.48 27.73
C ARG A 496 -11.82 20.57 26.64
N GLY A 497 -12.07 20.04 25.44
CA GLY A 497 -11.09 20.02 24.37
C GLY A 497 -10.10 18.85 24.40
N ASN A 498 -10.34 17.82 25.24
CA ASN A 498 -9.45 16.67 25.39
C ASN A 498 -9.65 15.62 24.27
N TYR A 499 -9.72 16.08 23.01
CA TYR A 499 -10.08 15.27 21.84
C TYR A 499 -9.17 14.06 21.62
N ARG A 500 -7.87 14.16 21.93
CA ARG A 500 -6.94 13.01 21.83
C ARG A 500 -7.37 11.86 22.74
N PHE A 501 -7.76 12.18 23.97
CA PHE A 501 -8.22 11.18 24.94
C PHE A 501 -9.61 10.66 24.58
N VAL A 502 -10.54 11.54 24.19
CA VAL A 502 -11.89 11.14 23.77
C VAL A 502 -11.83 10.21 22.55
N ALA A 503 -10.99 10.51 21.56
CA ALA A 503 -10.77 9.63 20.42
C ALA A 503 -10.23 8.26 20.87
N ASP A 504 -9.20 8.22 21.72
CA ASP A 504 -8.65 6.96 22.22
C ASP A 504 -9.71 6.12 22.95
N ILE A 505 -10.38 6.67 23.98
CA ILE A 505 -11.35 5.91 24.77
C ILE A 505 -12.55 5.45 23.95
N CYS A 506 -13.07 6.30 23.04
CA CYS A 506 -14.18 5.89 22.16
C CYS A 506 -13.75 4.82 21.17
N HIS A 507 -12.53 4.87 20.64
CA HIS A 507 -11.98 3.81 19.80
C HIS A 507 -11.88 2.49 20.57
N GLN A 508 -11.30 2.50 21.78
CA GLN A 508 -11.21 1.30 22.62
C GLN A 508 -12.60 0.75 23.00
N LEU A 509 -13.59 1.61 23.27
CA LEU A 509 -14.97 1.19 23.55
C LEU A 509 -15.64 0.50 22.35
N LEU A 510 -15.43 1.03 21.15
CA LEU A 510 -15.95 0.44 19.91
C LEU A 510 -15.25 -0.90 19.60
N LEU A 511 -13.92 -0.95 19.72
CA LEU A 511 -13.15 -2.18 19.54
C LEU A 511 -13.54 -3.26 20.54
N GLY A 512 -13.77 -2.87 21.80
CA GLY A 512 -14.11 -3.77 22.89
C GLY A 512 -15.58 -4.19 22.99
N LYS A 513 -16.37 -3.99 21.92
CA LYS A 513 -17.80 -4.35 21.83
C LYS A 513 -18.66 -3.71 22.94
N ALA A 514 -18.64 -2.38 23.00
CA ALA A 514 -19.60 -1.63 23.80
C ALA A 514 -21.08 -2.04 23.55
N GLU A 515 -21.96 -1.76 24.51
CA GLU A 515 -23.38 -2.08 24.38
C GLU A 515 -23.99 -1.43 23.13
N GLU A 516 -24.81 -2.18 22.40
CA GLU A 516 -25.35 -1.77 21.09
C GLU A 516 -26.04 -0.39 21.12
N LYS A 517 -26.77 -0.10 22.19
CA LYS A 517 -27.44 1.20 22.43
C LYS A 517 -26.47 2.40 22.52
N ASP A 518 -25.18 2.17 22.74
CA ASP A 518 -24.17 3.20 22.98
C ASP A 518 -23.16 3.34 21.83
N VAL A 519 -23.10 2.36 20.93
CA VAL A 519 -22.15 2.31 19.80
C VAL A 519 -22.20 3.58 18.95
N ASN A 520 -23.41 4.04 18.58
CA ASN A 520 -23.56 5.24 17.76
C ASN A 520 -23.05 6.50 18.48
N THR A 521 -23.27 6.60 19.80
CA THR A 521 -22.77 7.72 20.61
C THR A 521 -21.24 7.76 20.61
N TYR A 522 -20.58 6.63 20.89
CA TYR A 522 -19.11 6.57 20.90
C TYR A 522 -18.51 6.81 19.51
N ARG A 523 -19.17 6.31 18.45
CA ARG A 523 -18.77 6.59 17.07
C ARG A 523 -18.84 8.08 16.75
N SER A 524 -19.92 8.77 17.15
CA SER A 524 -20.05 10.22 16.96
C SER A 524 -18.99 11.01 17.74
N TYR A 525 -18.68 10.64 18.98
CA TYR A 525 -17.60 11.29 19.75
C TYR A 525 -16.22 11.04 19.16
N LEU A 526 -15.96 9.83 18.66
CA LEU A 526 -14.72 9.51 17.97
C LEU A 526 -14.57 10.35 16.70
N ALA A 527 -15.56 10.31 15.80
CA ALA A 527 -15.54 11.08 14.56
C ALA A 527 -15.46 12.60 14.83
N GLY A 528 -16.22 13.09 15.81
CA GLY A 528 -16.18 14.48 16.26
C GLY A 528 -14.82 14.88 16.80
N SER A 529 -14.15 14.01 17.56
CA SER A 529 -12.81 14.29 18.13
C SER A 529 -11.74 14.32 17.06
N LEU A 530 -11.75 13.36 16.14
CA LEU A 530 -10.84 13.36 14.98
C LEU A 530 -11.05 14.63 14.14
N ARG A 531 -12.31 15.03 13.90
CA ARG A 531 -12.62 16.28 13.19
C ARG A 531 -12.02 17.52 13.87
N GLN A 532 -12.21 17.68 15.19
CA GLN A 532 -11.62 18.81 15.90
C GLN A 532 -10.08 18.77 15.88
N LEU A 533 -9.47 17.59 16.01
CA LEU A 533 -8.02 17.43 15.85
C LEU A 533 -7.54 17.83 14.45
N GLY A 534 -8.29 17.49 13.40
CA GLY A 534 -8.01 17.90 12.03
C GLY A 534 -8.15 19.41 11.82
N TYR A 535 -9.10 20.06 12.50
CA TYR A 535 -9.29 21.52 12.46
C TYR A 535 -8.16 22.29 13.18
N MET A 536 -7.58 21.69 14.22
CA MET A 536 -6.45 22.26 14.95
C MET A 536 -5.08 21.91 14.35
N ALA A 537 -5.02 20.97 13.40
CA ALA A 537 -3.75 20.49 12.84
C ALA A 537 -3.12 21.54 11.91
N GLU A 538 -1.88 21.91 12.20
CA GLU A 538 -1.04 22.72 11.30
C GLU A 538 -0.48 21.90 10.12
N SER A 539 -0.26 20.60 10.33
CA SER A 539 0.16 19.68 9.27
C SER A 539 -1.02 19.29 8.39
N GLY A 540 -0.89 19.50 7.09
CA GLY A 540 -1.86 19.09 6.08
C GLY A 540 -2.11 17.58 6.08
N ILE A 541 -1.05 16.79 6.23
CA ILE A 541 -1.18 15.33 6.24
C ILE A 541 -1.78 14.78 7.54
N TRP A 542 -1.58 15.45 8.67
CA TRP A 542 -2.29 15.11 9.91
C TRP A 542 -3.76 15.47 9.81
N ARG A 543 -4.07 16.67 9.30
CA ARG A 543 -5.44 17.11 9.05
C ARG A 543 -6.19 16.10 8.20
N ASN A 544 -5.63 15.75 7.04
CA ASN A 544 -6.24 14.80 6.12
C ASN A 544 -6.44 13.43 6.76
N SER A 545 -5.46 12.93 7.53
CA SER A 545 -5.56 11.63 8.20
C SER A 545 -6.70 11.61 9.23
N TYR A 546 -6.81 12.66 10.03
CA TYR A 546 -7.89 12.81 11.02
C TYR A 546 -9.27 12.90 10.36
N LEU A 547 -9.41 13.75 9.34
CA LEU A 547 -10.68 13.95 8.64
C LEU A 547 -11.09 12.71 7.84
N SER A 548 -10.14 11.97 7.28
CA SER A 548 -10.41 10.69 6.59
C SER A 548 -10.90 9.63 7.57
N GLY A 549 -10.31 9.54 8.77
CA GLY A 549 -10.80 8.67 9.84
C GLY A 549 -12.22 9.02 10.29
N ALA A 550 -12.51 10.31 10.46
CA ALA A 550 -13.87 10.78 10.77
C ALA A 550 -14.86 10.42 9.64
N TYR A 551 -14.47 10.64 8.39
CA TYR A 551 -15.28 10.32 7.22
C TYR A 551 -15.63 8.83 7.15
N GLU A 552 -14.65 7.94 7.34
CA GLU A 552 -14.90 6.48 7.27
C GLU A 552 -15.72 5.97 8.46
N LEU A 553 -15.64 6.59 9.63
CA LEU A 553 -16.52 6.26 10.74
C LEU A 553 -17.98 6.61 10.41
N GLU A 554 -18.22 7.72 9.72
CA GLU A 554 -19.57 8.21 9.42
C GLU A 554 -20.18 7.54 8.19
N ASN A 555 -19.37 7.21 7.19
CA ASN A 555 -19.83 6.74 5.88
C ASN A 555 -19.45 5.27 5.57
N GLY A 556 -18.64 4.64 6.42
CA GLY A 556 -18.08 3.31 6.18
C GLY A 556 -16.87 3.32 5.24
N VAL A 557 -16.23 2.15 5.11
CA VAL A 557 -15.15 1.93 4.14
C VAL A 557 -15.78 1.62 2.78
N PRO A 558 -15.45 2.35 1.71
CA PRO A 558 -16.03 2.07 0.40
C PRO A 558 -15.56 0.72 -0.16
N ILE A 559 -16.51 0.02 -0.77
CA ILE A 559 -16.35 -1.32 -1.34
C ILE A 559 -15.83 -1.16 -2.79
N PRO A 560 -14.81 -1.92 -3.22
CA PRO A 560 -14.22 -1.81 -4.57
C PRO A 560 -15.24 -1.86 -5.73
N ALA A 561 -16.33 -2.63 -5.59
CA ALA A 561 -17.36 -2.79 -6.61
C ALA A 561 -18.35 -1.60 -6.73
N GLU A 562 -18.42 -0.71 -5.73
CA GLU A 562 -19.34 0.44 -5.69
C GLU A 562 -18.64 1.77 -6.02
N ALA A 563 -17.32 1.75 -6.20
CA ALA A 563 -16.58 2.87 -6.73
C ALA A 563 -16.88 3.00 -8.24
N LYS A 564 -17.80 3.90 -8.59
CA LYS A 564 -17.87 4.47 -9.96
C LYS A 564 -16.45 4.87 -10.41
N PRO A 565 -16.11 4.80 -11.71
CA PRO A 565 -14.76 5.01 -12.25
C PRO A 565 -14.31 6.49 -12.15
N SER A 566 -14.17 6.99 -10.92
CA SER A 566 -13.76 8.36 -10.58
C SER A 566 -12.85 8.41 -9.36
N GLY A 567 -12.36 7.25 -8.90
CA GLY A 567 -11.52 7.17 -7.70
C GLY A 567 -10.97 5.77 -7.46
N GLN A 568 -10.51 5.11 -8.54
CA GLN A 568 -9.68 3.92 -8.41
C GLN A 568 -8.53 4.24 -7.41
N PRO A 569 -8.28 3.43 -6.37
CA PRO A 569 -6.93 3.37 -5.81
C PRO A 569 -6.00 3.21 -7.00
N LEU A 570 -4.83 3.88 -7.04
CA LEU A 570 -3.84 3.66 -8.10
C LEU A 570 -3.89 2.17 -8.47
N GLU A 571 -4.40 1.85 -9.65
CA GLU A 571 -4.03 0.58 -10.26
C GLU A 571 -2.51 0.63 -10.17
N LEU A 572 -1.89 -0.36 -9.51
CA LEU A 572 -0.44 -0.53 -9.60
C LEU A 572 -0.06 -0.26 -11.05
N PRO A 573 1.06 0.41 -11.36
CA PRO A 573 1.39 0.71 -12.76
C PRO A 573 1.44 -0.59 -13.58
N ASP A 574 0.30 -0.99 -14.15
CA ASP A 574 0.05 -2.36 -14.64
C ASP A 574 0.44 -2.37 -16.10
N SER A 575 1.75 -2.24 -16.27
CA SER A 575 2.59 -2.74 -17.36
C SER A 575 3.95 -2.07 -17.29
N SER A 576 4.02 -0.73 -17.19
CA SER A 576 5.27 0.02 -17.39
C SER A 576 6.32 -0.24 -16.31
N MET A 577 5.99 -0.15 -15.02
CA MET A 577 6.94 -0.38 -13.93
C MET A 577 7.41 -1.84 -13.94
N MET A 578 6.48 -2.80 -13.97
CA MET A 578 6.81 -4.23 -14.02
C MET A 578 7.65 -4.61 -15.24
N ARG A 579 7.37 -4.03 -16.42
CA ARG A 579 8.13 -4.28 -17.66
C ARG A 579 9.56 -3.80 -17.62
N ASN A 580 9.86 -2.83 -16.74
CA ASN A 580 11.19 -2.27 -16.59
C ASN A 580 11.92 -2.78 -15.34
N MET A 581 11.31 -3.66 -14.52
CA MET A 581 11.98 -4.28 -13.37
C MET A 581 13.02 -5.31 -13.80
N SER A 582 14.04 -5.50 -12.95
CA SER A 582 14.92 -6.67 -13.10
C SER A 582 14.16 -7.96 -12.76
N TYR A 583 14.60 -9.09 -13.34
CA TYR A 583 13.97 -10.38 -13.06
C TYR A 583 14.12 -10.80 -11.60
N GLU A 584 15.21 -10.43 -10.93
CA GLU A 584 15.40 -10.61 -9.49
C GLU A 584 14.29 -9.90 -8.70
N MET A 585 14.02 -8.62 -9.01
CA MET A 585 12.97 -7.87 -8.33
C MET A 585 11.58 -8.47 -8.54
N LEU A 586 11.31 -9.01 -9.75
CA LEU A 586 10.07 -9.73 -10.03
C LEU A 586 9.99 -11.02 -9.21
N LEU A 587 11.06 -11.80 -9.12
CA LEU A 587 11.10 -13.02 -8.31
C LEU A 587 10.94 -12.73 -6.81
N ASP A 588 11.50 -11.63 -6.30
CA ASP A 588 11.25 -11.15 -4.93
C ASP A 588 9.76 -10.84 -4.74
N TYR A 589 9.13 -10.15 -5.70
CA TYR A 589 7.69 -9.88 -5.69
C TYR A 589 6.87 -11.19 -5.68
N LEU A 590 7.21 -12.18 -6.52
CA LEU A 590 6.55 -13.49 -6.52
C LEU A 590 6.65 -14.17 -5.15
N GLY A 591 7.79 -14.04 -4.46
CA GLY A 591 7.97 -14.55 -3.11
C GLY A 591 7.09 -13.85 -2.07
N ILE A 592 6.89 -12.53 -2.21
CA ILE A 592 6.03 -11.73 -1.32
C ILE A 592 4.56 -12.13 -1.44
N VAL A 593 4.09 -12.38 -2.67
CA VAL A 593 2.68 -12.71 -2.93
C VAL A 593 2.37 -14.21 -2.88
N LEU A 594 3.34 -15.07 -2.56
CA LEU A 594 3.12 -16.51 -2.46
C LEU A 594 2.30 -16.85 -1.20
N ASP A 595 1.22 -17.62 -1.35
CA ASP A 595 0.53 -18.25 -0.23
C ASP A 595 1.43 -19.35 0.36
N THR A 596 2.06 -19.04 1.49
CA THR A 596 3.04 -19.92 2.15
C THR A 596 2.41 -21.24 2.59
N ASP A 597 1.13 -21.24 2.95
CA ASP A 597 0.44 -22.42 3.45
C ASP A 597 0.18 -23.38 2.30
N LYS A 598 -0.38 -22.89 1.18
CA LYS A 598 -0.52 -23.68 -0.05
C LYS A 598 0.83 -24.16 -0.58
N ALA A 599 1.84 -23.28 -0.59
CA ALA A 599 3.17 -23.62 -1.07
C ALA A 599 3.91 -24.64 -0.18
N SER A 600 3.60 -24.70 1.12
CA SER A 600 4.17 -25.72 2.02
C SER A 600 3.77 -27.14 1.62
N ALA A 601 2.59 -27.29 1.00
CA ALA A 601 2.09 -28.57 0.51
C ALA A 601 2.92 -29.16 -0.65
N LEU A 602 3.62 -28.33 -1.43
CA LEU A 602 4.48 -28.77 -2.56
C LEU A 602 5.63 -29.69 -2.15
N GLY A 603 5.97 -29.73 -0.86
CA GLY A 603 6.97 -30.65 -0.29
C GLY A 603 6.43 -31.60 0.78
N ALA A 604 5.16 -31.46 1.18
CA ALA A 604 4.58 -32.22 2.29
C ALA A 604 4.38 -33.71 1.94
N GLU A 605 4.16 -34.05 0.67
CA GLU A 605 4.09 -35.46 0.23
C GLU A 605 5.35 -36.27 0.62
N ALA A 606 6.51 -35.61 0.74
CA ALA A 606 7.78 -36.22 1.12
C ALA A 606 8.05 -36.26 2.64
N LEU A 607 7.35 -35.46 3.45
CA LEU A 607 7.44 -35.51 4.92
C LEU A 607 6.60 -36.65 5.50
N TRP A 608 5.51 -37.02 4.82
CA TRP A 608 4.52 -37.95 5.35
C TRP A 608 4.58 -39.34 4.70
N SER A 609 4.98 -39.45 3.43
CA SER A 609 5.20 -40.76 2.82
C SER A 609 6.67 -41.17 3.00
N GLN A 610 6.93 -42.24 3.78
CA GLN A 610 8.26 -42.88 3.84
C GLN A 610 8.70 -43.53 2.50
N LYS A 611 7.99 -43.25 1.40
CA LYS A 611 8.18 -43.87 0.07
C LYS A 611 8.50 -42.89 -1.06
N SER A 612 8.24 -41.59 -0.94
CA SER A 612 8.54 -40.68 -2.04
C SER A 612 9.98 -40.18 -1.94
N LYS A 613 10.71 -40.22 -3.06
CA LYS A 613 11.90 -39.36 -3.23
C LYS A 613 11.50 -37.94 -2.84
N PRO A 614 12.37 -37.13 -2.20
CA PRO A 614 12.02 -35.76 -1.86
C PRO A 614 11.42 -35.10 -3.11
N ALA A 615 10.18 -34.60 -2.98
CA ALA A 615 9.52 -33.91 -4.07
C ALA A 615 10.52 -32.87 -4.60
N MET A 616 10.84 -32.97 -5.89
CA MET A 616 11.82 -32.09 -6.49
C MET A 616 11.19 -30.70 -6.53
N THR A 617 11.58 -29.88 -5.57
CA THR A 617 11.07 -28.54 -5.32
C THR A 617 11.90 -27.47 -5.98
N GLY A 618 12.93 -27.87 -6.76
CA GLY A 618 13.86 -26.98 -7.46
C GLY A 618 13.84 -27.23 -8.96
N PHE A 619 13.86 -26.15 -9.75
CA PHE A 619 13.95 -26.19 -11.20
C PHE A 619 14.71 -24.97 -11.73
N TYR A 620 15.16 -25.04 -12.98
CA TYR A 620 15.81 -23.92 -13.64
C TYR A 620 14.79 -23.14 -14.49
N LEU A 621 14.64 -21.86 -14.20
CA LEU A 621 13.80 -20.91 -14.92
C LEU A 621 14.66 -20.05 -15.83
N GLY A 622 14.47 -20.19 -17.14
CA GLY A 622 15.06 -19.31 -18.15
C GLY A 622 14.07 -18.23 -18.55
N ILE A 623 14.44 -16.96 -18.41
CA ILE A 623 13.63 -15.81 -18.82
C ILE A 623 14.32 -15.15 -20.01
N THR A 624 13.69 -15.24 -21.18
CA THR A 624 14.21 -14.67 -22.43
C THR A 624 13.65 -13.26 -22.65
N SER A 625 14.55 -12.30 -22.73
CA SER A 625 14.26 -10.89 -23.04
C SER A 625 13.89 -10.67 -24.51
N GLU A 626 13.35 -9.49 -24.83
CA GLU A 626 13.09 -9.06 -26.21
C GLU A 626 14.36 -9.02 -27.08
N SER A 627 15.53 -8.75 -26.50
CA SER A 627 16.83 -8.81 -27.19
C SER A 627 17.31 -10.24 -27.46
N SER A 628 16.50 -11.25 -27.14
CA SER A 628 16.83 -12.68 -27.23
C SER A 628 17.91 -13.16 -26.26
N ASP A 629 18.24 -12.37 -25.23
CA ASP A 629 19.13 -12.81 -24.14
C ASP A 629 18.32 -13.53 -23.07
N THR A 630 18.73 -14.76 -22.72
CA THR A 630 18.13 -15.56 -21.64
C THR A 630 18.92 -15.43 -20.35
N GLN A 631 18.24 -15.03 -19.28
CA GLN A 631 18.79 -15.08 -17.92
C GLN A 631 18.25 -16.31 -17.21
N TRP A 632 19.13 -17.05 -16.53
CA TRP A 632 18.79 -18.27 -15.83
C TRP A 632 18.77 -18.10 -14.33
N PHE A 633 17.77 -18.70 -13.70
CA PHE A 633 17.60 -18.74 -12.25
C PHE A 633 17.34 -20.18 -11.82
N HIS A 634 18.00 -20.63 -10.76
CA HIS A 634 17.57 -21.83 -10.06
C HIS A 634 16.57 -21.40 -8.99
N VAL A 635 15.31 -21.80 -9.18
CA VAL A 635 14.17 -21.48 -8.31
C VAL A 635 13.85 -22.70 -7.46
N SER A 636 13.64 -22.51 -6.17
CA SER A 636 13.23 -23.56 -5.24
C SER A 636 12.09 -23.09 -4.35
N VAL A 637 11.03 -23.89 -4.25
CA VAL A 637 9.90 -23.64 -3.34
C VAL A 637 9.83 -24.73 -2.30
N LYS A 638 10.29 -24.43 -1.07
CA LYS A 638 10.36 -25.40 0.03
C LYS A 638 9.90 -24.74 1.32
N TYR A 639 9.15 -25.49 2.14
CA TYR A 639 8.61 -24.99 3.42
C TYR A 639 7.70 -23.76 3.24
N GLY A 640 7.03 -23.63 2.10
CA GLY A 640 6.22 -22.46 1.77
C GLY A 640 7.01 -21.23 1.33
N VAL A 641 8.34 -21.35 1.16
CA VAL A 641 9.22 -20.22 0.81
C VAL A 641 9.76 -20.40 -0.60
N LEU A 642 9.65 -19.37 -1.42
CA LEU A 642 10.31 -19.26 -2.71
C LEU A 642 11.70 -18.66 -2.52
N LEU A 643 12.72 -19.40 -2.94
CA LEU A 643 14.11 -18.97 -3.01
C LEU A 643 14.58 -19.05 -4.45
N TYR A 644 15.45 -18.14 -4.84
CA TYR A 644 16.08 -18.21 -6.15
C TYR A 644 17.54 -17.77 -6.08
N HIS A 645 18.33 -18.20 -7.06
CA HIS A 645 19.63 -17.63 -7.33
C HIS A 645 19.90 -17.58 -8.83
N LYS A 646 20.52 -16.50 -9.29
CA LYS A 646 20.95 -16.37 -10.68
C LYS A 646 22.08 -17.36 -10.97
N VAL A 647 22.01 -18.04 -12.11
CA VAL A 647 23.00 -19.06 -12.53
C VAL A 647 23.48 -18.79 -13.94
N SER A 648 24.71 -19.22 -14.25
CA SER A 648 25.17 -19.29 -15.63
C SER A 648 24.54 -20.50 -16.31
N ASP A 649 24.21 -20.38 -17.59
CA ASP A 649 23.73 -21.51 -18.41
C ASP A 649 24.72 -22.70 -18.40
N LYS A 650 26.03 -22.41 -18.30
CA LYS A 650 27.09 -23.43 -18.23
C LYS A 650 27.07 -24.27 -16.95
N ASP A 651 26.47 -23.74 -15.88
CA ASP A 651 26.43 -24.38 -14.56
C ASP A 651 25.16 -25.23 -14.38
N ILE A 652 24.25 -25.24 -15.37
CA ILE A 652 23.00 -26.00 -15.33
C ILE A 652 23.27 -27.46 -15.69
N SER A 653 23.32 -28.32 -14.68
CA SER A 653 23.53 -29.76 -14.85
C SER A 653 22.24 -30.61 -14.87
N SER A 654 21.08 -30.01 -14.59
CA SER A 654 19.78 -30.70 -14.50
C SER A 654 18.96 -30.54 -15.77
N SER A 655 18.18 -31.57 -16.14
CA SER A 655 17.22 -31.49 -17.25
C SER A 655 15.91 -30.78 -16.89
N VAL A 656 15.68 -30.50 -15.60
CA VAL A 656 14.43 -29.93 -15.08
C VAL A 656 14.45 -28.42 -15.24
N LYS A 657 14.10 -27.98 -16.45
CA LYS A 657 14.15 -26.57 -16.83
C LYS A 657 12.92 -26.15 -17.61
N VAL A 658 12.50 -24.91 -17.43
CA VAL A 658 11.44 -24.26 -18.21
C VAL A 658 11.94 -22.93 -18.72
N THR A 659 11.54 -22.57 -19.93
CA THR A 659 11.86 -21.26 -20.52
C THR A 659 10.58 -20.54 -20.87
N LEU A 660 10.55 -19.25 -20.55
CA LEU A 660 9.46 -18.34 -20.88
C LEU A 660 10.02 -16.99 -21.34
N THR A 661 9.24 -16.23 -22.09
CA THR A 661 9.61 -14.85 -22.45
C THR A 661 9.24 -13.87 -21.33
N SER A 662 9.84 -12.68 -21.32
CA SER A 662 9.42 -11.61 -20.41
C SER A 662 7.91 -11.35 -20.50
N GLU A 663 7.34 -11.35 -21.71
CA GLU A 663 5.89 -11.20 -21.92
C GLU A 663 5.07 -12.32 -21.26
N ASN A 664 5.55 -13.56 -21.31
CA ASN A 664 4.89 -14.65 -20.60
C ASN A 664 4.93 -14.43 -19.09
N LEU A 665 6.07 -13.97 -18.54
CA LEU A 665 6.19 -13.67 -17.11
C LEU A 665 5.22 -12.55 -16.69
N TYR A 666 5.20 -11.45 -17.44
CA TYR A 666 4.30 -10.33 -17.17
C TYR A 666 2.84 -10.76 -17.27
N SER A 667 2.51 -11.58 -18.26
CA SER A 667 1.16 -12.14 -18.42
C SER A 667 0.79 -13.04 -17.24
N LEU A 668 1.72 -13.84 -16.71
CA LEU A 668 1.46 -14.66 -15.53
C LEU A 668 1.20 -13.81 -14.29
N ILE A 669 1.99 -12.76 -14.08
CA ILE A 669 1.82 -11.83 -12.95
C ILE A 669 0.48 -11.09 -13.04
N ALA A 670 0.14 -10.57 -14.22
CA ALA A 670 -1.13 -9.88 -14.45
C ALA A 670 -2.36 -10.79 -14.30
N ASN A 671 -2.18 -12.11 -14.32
CA ASN A 671 -3.24 -13.10 -14.15
C ASN A 671 -3.20 -13.81 -12.79
N ILE A 672 -2.47 -13.29 -11.79
CA ILE A 672 -2.54 -13.80 -10.41
C ILE A 672 -3.99 -13.76 -9.92
N GLY A 673 -4.49 -14.91 -9.46
CA GLY A 673 -5.90 -15.10 -9.11
C GLY A 673 -6.80 -15.59 -10.26
N ASN A 674 -6.30 -15.69 -11.50
CA ASN A 674 -7.00 -16.28 -12.64
C ASN A 674 -6.33 -17.60 -13.09
N ASN A 675 -6.67 -18.68 -12.39
CA ASN A 675 -6.07 -20.00 -12.60
C ASN A 675 -6.28 -20.55 -14.02
N ALA A 676 -7.38 -20.22 -14.69
CA ALA A 676 -7.65 -20.66 -16.06
C ALA A 676 -6.67 -20.04 -17.06
N ASN A 677 -6.44 -18.73 -16.96
CA ASN A 677 -5.48 -18.03 -17.81
C ASN A 677 -4.04 -18.48 -17.51
N ILE A 678 -3.68 -18.66 -16.23
CA ILE A 678 -2.35 -19.19 -15.84
C ILE A 678 -2.10 -20.55 -16.51
N LYS A 679 -3.04 -21.50 -16.41
CA LYS A 679 -2.95 -22.82 -17.07
C LYS A 679 -2.74 -22.70 -18.58
N LYS A 680 -3.47 -21.80 -19.23
CA LYS A 680 -3.36 -21.56 -20.68
C LYS A 680 -1.98 -21.01 -21.06
N ILE A 681 -1.45 -20.05 -20.30
CA ILE A 681 -0.12 -19.47 -20.55
C ILE A 681 0.96 -20.54 -20.36
N VAL A 682 0.92 -21.25 -19.24
CA VAL A 682 1.93 -22.27 -18.90
C VAL A 682 1.88 -23.47 -19.86
N GLY A 683 0.71 -23.86 -20.34
CA GLY A 683 0.55 -24.93 -21.33
C GLY A 683 1.19 -24.64 -22.70
N GLY A 684 1.53 -23.37 -22.98
CA GLY A 684 2.26 -22.96 -24.19
C GLY A 684 3.78 -22.85 -24.01
N LEU A 685 4.32 -23.09 -22.80
CA LEU A 685 5.75 -22.95 -22.52
C LEU A 685 6.56 -24.14 -23.04
N THR A 686 7.85 -23.89 -23.27
CA THR A 686 8.80 -24.92 -23.70
C THR A 686 9.70 -25.33 -22.52
N GLY A 687 9.83 -26.64 -22.28
CA GLY A 687 10.67 -27.14 -21.20
C GLY A 687 10.28 -28.54 -20.74
N ASP A 688 10.83 -28.91 -19.59
CA ASP A 688 10.48 -30.13 -18.87
C ASP A 688 9.07 -29.99 -18.24
N ASN A 689 8.24 -31.02 -18.43
CA ASN A 689 6.85 -31.02 -17.97
C ASN A 689 6.73 -30.82 -16.45
N LEU A 690 7.71 -31.30 -15.67
CA LEU A 690 7.70 -31.13 -14.22
C LEU A 690 8.02 -29.68 -13.85
N ALA A 691 8.98 -29.04 -14.51
CA ALA A 691 9.28 -27.62 -14.31
C ALA A 691 8.08 -26.72 -14.68
N ILE A 692 7.39 -27.04 -15.78
CA ILE A 692 6.16 -26.37 -16.22
C ILE A 692 5.05 -26.54 -15.17
N SER A 693 4.84 -27.76 -14.68
CA SER A 693 3.83 -28.05 -13.65
C SER A 693 4.11 -27.31 -12.34
N LEU A 694 5.37 -27.30 -11.88
CA LEU A 694 5.77 -26.56 -10.69
C LEU A 694 5.55 -25.05 -10.86
N LEU A 695 5.94 -24.48 -12.01
CA LEU A 695 5.70 -23.08 -12.31
C LEU A 695 4.21 -22.74 -12.28
N GLN A 696 3.36 -23.58 -12.87
CA GLN A 696 1.91 -23.42 -12.83
C GLN A 696 1.39 -23.40 -11.38
N GLN A 697 1.83 -24.35 -10.56
CA GLN A 697 1.40 -24.45 -9.17
C GLN A 697 1.82 -23.21 -8.36
N ILE A 698 3.06 -22.75 -8.54
CA ILE A 698 3.58 -21.54 -7.88
C ILE A 698 2.68 -20.34 -8.18
N PHE A 699 2.34 -20.10 -9.45
CA PHE A 699 1.45 -18.99 -9.83
C PHE A 699 0.01 -19.18 -9.36
N CYS A 700 -0.54 -20.40 -9.39
CA CYS A 700 -1.87 -20.69 -8.83
C CYS A 700 -1.93 -20.52 -7.30
N TYR A 701 -0.80 -20.54 -6.60
CA TYR A 701 -0.71 -20.30 -5.16
C TYR A 701 -0.44 -18.85 -4.80
N MET A 702 -0.32 -17.94 -5.77
CA MET A 702 -0.14 -16.53 -5.45
C MET A 702 -1.45 -15.89 -4.99
N VAL A 703 -1.35 -15.04 -3.99
CA VAL A 703 -2.44 -14.23 -3.46
C VAL A 703 -2.58 -12.98 -4.33
N ASN A 704 -3.77 -12.75 -4.87
CA ASN A 704 -4.09 -11.46 -5.48
C ASN A 704 -4.20 -10.39 -4.38
N ILE A 705 -3.13 -9.64 -4.16
CA ILE A 705 -3.04 -8.63 -3.10
C ILE A 705 -3.95 -7.41 -3.36
N ASN A 706 -4.36 -7.16 -4.60
CA ASN A 706 -5.19 -6.00 -4.95
C ASN A 706 -6.59 -6.06 -4.32
N ARG A 707 -7.08 -7.26 -3.99
CA ARG A 707 -8.34 -7.44 -3.24
C ARG A 707 -8.32 -6.78 -1.86
N TYR A 708 -7.14 -6.51 -1.31
CA TYR A 708 -6.94 -5.86 -0.01
C TYR A 708 -6.74 -4.34 -0.10
N ALA A 709 -6.83 -3.72 -1.28
CA ALA A 709 -6.59 -2.28 -1.46
C ALA A 709 -7.48 -1.34 -0.62
N THR A 710 -8.57 -1.87 -0.04
CA THR A 710 -9.52 -1.13 0.80
C THR A 710 -9.63 -1.69 2.23
N PHE A 711 -8.55 -2.25 2.80
CA PHE A 711 -8.59 -2.74 4.19
C PHE A 711 -9.00 -1.64 5.19
N ASP A 712 -9.64 -2.08 6.28
CA ASP A 712 -10.11 -1.22 7.36
C ASP A 712 -8.94 -0.61 8.15
N ILE A 713 -9.01 0.70 8.45
CA ILE A 713 -8.02 1.43 9.28
C ILE A 713 -8.61 1.75 10.65
N MET A 714 -9.86 2.25 10.69
CA MET A 714 -10.54 2.61 11.94
C MET A 714 -11.22 1.42 12.64
N GLN A 715 -11.13 0.23 12.05
CA GLN A 715 -11.59 -1.06 12.59
C GLN A 715 -10.47 -2.10 12.41
N PRO A 716 -10.46 -3.21 13.16
CA PRO A 716 -9.44 -4.25 13.04
C PRO A 716 -9.36 -4.78 11.60
N CYS A 717 -8.12 -4.94 11.11
CA CYS A 717 -7.88 -5.43 9.75
C CYS A 717 -8.58 -6.78 9.52
N ASN A 718 -9.26 -6.91 8.38
CA ASN A 718 -10.02 -8.09 7.95
C ASN A 718 -11.26 -8.44 8.78
N ASP A 719 -11.72 -7.59 9.72
CA ASP A 719 -12.95 -7.86 10.45
C ASP A 719 -14.15 -8.05 9.51
N ARG A 720 -14.23 -7.28 8.41
CA ARG A 720 -15.33 -7.42 7.44
C ARG A 720 -15.30 -8.75 6.66
N TYR A 721 -14.12 -9.20 6.22
CA TYR A 721 -13.99 -10.46 5.48
C TYR A 721 -14.21 -11.64 6.42
N TYR A 722 -13.66 -11.56 7.62
CA TYR A 722 -13.89 -12.53 8.68
C TYR A 722 -15.38 -12.62 9.02
N GLN A 723 -16.09 -11.49 9.15
CA GLN A 723 -17.53 -11.44 9.35
C GLN A 723 -18.29 -12.08 8.19
N TRP A 724 -17.95 -11.78 6.93
CA TRP A 724 -18.61 -12.40 5.78
C TRP A 724 -18.39 -13.91 5.73
N VAL A 725 -17.18 -14.37 6.06
CA VAL A 725 -16.86 -15.80 6.13
C VAL A 725 -17.56 -16.47 7.29
N GLU A 726 -17.63 -15.83 8.46
CA GLU A 726 -18.35 -16.31 9.64
C GLU A 726 -19.87 -16.38 9.38
N GLU A 727 -20.44 -15.36 8.74
CA GLU A 727 -21.85 -15.33 8.32
C GLU A 727 -22.16 -16.46 7.33
N CYS A 728 -21.28 -16.67 6.35
CA CYS A 728 -21.40 -17.75 5.37
C CYS A 728 -21.29 -19.12 6.05
N ALA A 729 -20.25 -19.34 6.86
CA ALA A 729 -20.03 -20.56 7.61
C ALA A 729 -21.24 -20.88 8.49
N LYS A 730 -21.73 -19.92 9.28
CA LYS A 730 -22.91 -20.09 10.14
C LYS A 730 -24.16 -20.45 9.36
N MET A 731 -24.41 -19.77 8.24
CA MET A 731 -25.56 -20.07 7.37
C MET A 731 -25.47 -21.50 6.82
N LEU A 732 -24.27 -21.93 6.40
CA LEU A 732 -24.05 -23.31 5.97
C LEU A 732 -24.27 -24.27 7.14
N GLU A 733 -23.70 -24.03 8.33
CA GLU A 733 -23.89 -24.83 9.54
C GLU A 733 -25.36 -25.03 9.91
N GLU A 734 -26.20 -23.98 9.86
CA GLU A 734 -27.65 -24.06 10.13
C GLU A 734 -28.37 -25.04 9.19
N SER A 735 -27.81 -25.30 8.01
CA SER A 735 -28.33 -26.23 7.02
C SER A 735 -27.74 -27.65 7.14
N TYR A 736 -26.69 -27.85 7.94
CA TYR A 736 -25.92 -29.09 8.04
C TYR A 736 -26.77 -30.31 8.43
N ASP A 737 -27.65 -30.16 9.42
CA ASP A 737 -28.49 -31.27 9.92
C ASP A 737 -29.44 -31.84 8.86
N LYS A 738 -29.82 -31.02 7.87
CA LYS A 738 -30.66 -31.43 6.74
C LYS A 738 -29.84 -32.15 5.67
N ILE A 739 -28.57 -31.78 5.52
CA ILE A 739 -27.65 -32.25 4.47
C ILE A 739 -26.98 -33.58 4.87
N LYS A 740 -26.69 -33.79 6.16
CA LYS A 740 -25.99 -34.99 6.64
C LYS A 740 -26.70 -36.30 6.26
N ALA A 741 -28.03 -36.28 6.20
CA ALA A 741 -28.88 -37.45 5.92
C ALA A 741 -29.07 -37.79 4.42
N ILE A 742 -28.49 -37.00 3.52
CA ILE A 742 -28.70 -37.10 2.06
C ILE A 742 -27.45 -37.71 1.39
N SER A 743 -27.64 -38.52 0.34
CA SER A 743 -26.55 -39.15 -0.44
C SER A 743 -25.76 -38.11 -1.27
N PHE A 744 -24.49 -38.39 -1.59
CA PHE A 744 -23.58 -37.47 -2.27
C PHE A 744 -24.09 -36.95 -3.63
N ASP A 745 -24.73 -37.85 -4.38
CA ASP A 745 -25.21 -37.58 -5.74
C ASP A 745 -26.65 -37.07 -5.76
N THR A 746 -27.25 -36.82 -4.59
CA THR A 746 -28.64 -36.36 -4.51
C THR A 746 -28.70 -34.83 -4.53
N PRO A 747 -29.44 -34.24 -5.50
CA PRO A 747 -29.60 -32.80 -5.60
C PRO A 747 -30.42 -32.25 -4.41
N LEU A 748 -29.96 -31.13 -3.85
CA LEU A 748 -30.56 -30.47 -2.70
C LEU A 748 -30.98 -29.03 -3.08
N SER A 749 -32.10 -28.53 -2.54
CA SER A 749 -32.53 -27.14 -2.80
C SER A 749 -32.60 -26.35 -1.49
N LEU A 750 -31.99 -25.16 -1.46
CA LEU A 750 -32.08 -24.23 -0.33
C LEU A 750 -33.47 -23.59 -0.27
N SER A 751 -33.88 -23.13 0.92
CA SER A 751 -35.05 -22.26 1.05
C SER A 751 -34.83 -20.94 0.32
N GLU A 752 -35.89 -20.25 -0.08
CA GLU A 752 -35.76 -18.98 -0.81
C GLU A 752 -35.01 -17.90 0.01
N ASN A 753 -35.21 -17.89 1.34
CA ASN A 753 -34.48 -16.99 2.24
C ASN A 753 -32.98 -17.33 2.33
N ASP A 754 -32.62 -18.62 2.28
CA ASP A 754 -31.22 -19.05 2.33
C ASP A 754 -30.53 -18.81 0.99
N LYS A 755 -31.25 -18.88 -0.14
CA LYS A 755 -30.74 -18.44 -1.44
C LYS A 755 -30.43 -16.95 -1.47
N ILE A 756 -31.31 -16.11 -0.93
CA ILE A 756 -31.08 -14.66 -0.84
C ILE A 756 -29.86 -14.37 0.04
N ARG A 757 -29.77 -15.02 1.21
CA ARG A 757 -28.62 -14.88 2.11
C ARG A 757 -27.33 -15.32 1.44
N TRP A 758 -27.31 -16.49 0.82
CA TRP A 758 -26.16 -17.00 0.06
C TRP A 758 -25.76 -16.09 -1.09
N ASN A 759 -26.72 -15.64 -1.90
CA ASN A 759 -26.45 -14.73 -3.01
C ASN A 759 -25.83 -13.41 -2.51
N ASN A 760 -26.12 -13.00 -1.28
CA ASN A 760 -25.53 -11.80 -0.70
C ASN A 760 -24.16 -12.06 -0.05
N THR A 761 -23.94 -13.20 0.61
CA THR A 761 -22.67 -13.52 1.29
C THR A 761 -21.67 -14.21 0.37
N GLY A 762 -22.10 -15.22 -0.40
CA GLY A 762 -21.28 -15.95 -1.37
C GLY A 762 -20.69 -15.03 -2.44
N ARG A 763 -21.47 -14.08 -2.99
CA ARG A 763 -20.94 -13.07 -3.93
C ARG A 763 -19.80 -12.28 -3.32
N LYS A 764 -19.97 -11.79 -2.09
CA LYS A 764 -18.91 -11.08 -1.37
C LYS A 764 -17.66 -11.94 -1.15
N LEU A 765 -17.81 -13.25 -0.93
CA LEU A 765 -16.66 -14.16 -0.77
C LEU A 765 -15.95 -14.47 -2.09
N VAL A 766 -16.69 -14.60 -3.19
CA VAL A 766 -16.12 -14.77 -4.55
C VAL A 766 -15.45 -13.50 -5.03
N ASP A 767 -16.11 -12.35 -4.86
CA ASP A 767 -15.54 -11.02 -5.15
C ASP A 767 -14.29 -10.76 -4.29
N ALA A 768 -14.27 -11.29 -3.06
CA ALA A 768 -13.10 -11.27 -2.19
C ALA A 768 -12.05 -12.35 -2.51
N GLY A 769 -12.28 -13.24 -3.49
CA GLY A 769 -11.41 -14.36 -3.84
C GLY A 769 -11.15 -15.35 -2.71
N ILE A 770 -12.06 -15.43 -1.73
CA ILE A 770 -11.98 -16.36 -0.59
C ILE A 770 -12.43 -17.76 -1.01
N ILE A 771 -13.41 -17.83 -1.92
CA ILE A 771 -13.84 -19.05 -2.59
C ILE A 771 -13.71 -18.86 -4.11
N ASP A 772 -13.38 -19.91 -4.84
CA ASP A 772 -12.98 -19.81 -6.26
C ASP A 772 -14.14 -19.44 -7.21
N ASP A 773 -15.39 -19.80 -6.90
CA ASP A 773 -16.58 -19.48 -7.71
C ASP A 773 -17.89 -19.61 -6.91
N LEU A 774 -18.97 -19.03 -7.42
CA LEU A 774 -20.36 -19.21 -6.98
C LEU A 774 -20.94 -20.51 -7.56
N TYR A 775 -20.29 -21.65 -7.34
CA TYR A 775 -20.81 -22.96 -7.77
C TYR A 775 -22.18 -23.32 -7.16
N PHE A 776 -22.66 -22.50 -6.22
CA PHE A 776 -23.95 -22.61 -5.59
C PHE A 776 -25.11 -22.05 -6.44
N PHE A 777 -24.95 -20.91 -7.14
CA PHE A 777 -26.01 -20.27 -7.96
C PHE A 777 -25.40 -19.20 -8.90
N SER A 778 -25.26 -19.47 -10.20
CA SER A 778 -24.92 -18.45 -11.21
C SER A 778 -26.13 -18.20 -12.13
N GLU A 779 -26.43 -16.93 -12.40
CA GLU A 779 -27.45 -16.48 -13.37
C GLU A 779 -26.81 -16.09 -14.74
N THR A 780 -25.66 -16.68 -15.12
CA THR A 780 -24.97 -16.33 -16.38
C THR A 780 -25.42 -17.24 -17.55
N PRO A 781 -25.62 -16.73 -18.79
CA PRO A 781 -26.29 -17.46 -19.86
C PRO A 781 -25.60 -18.78 -20.28
N ALA A 782 -26.44 -19.73 -20.69
CA ALA A 782 -26.20 -21.17 -20.93
C ALA A 782 -25.14 -21.58 -22.00
N LYS A 783 -24.09 -20.80 -22.27
CA LYS A 783 -23.15 -21.12 -23.36
C LYS A 783 -21.67 -21.33 -23.00
N GLU A 784 -21.24 -21.21 -21.74
CA GLU A 784 -19.81 -21.39 -21.42
C GLU A 784 -19.42 -22.42 -20.33
N TYR A 785 -20.35 -23.09 -19.65
CA TYR A 785 -19.97 -24.19 -18.74
C TYR A 785 -20.98 -25.34 -18.80
N ASP A 786 -20.55 -26.48 -19.31
CA ASP A 786 -21.35 -27.71 -19.38
C ASP A 786 -21.59 -28.30 -17.97
N LYS A 787 -22.78 -28.00 -17.44
CA LYS A 787 -23.64 -28.83 -16.55
C LYS A 787 -23.18 -29.14 -15.12
N ILE A 788 -22.88 -28.13 -14.31
CA ILE A 788 -23.02 -28.23 -12.83
C ILE A 788 -23.61 -26.90 -12.31
N GLY A 789 -24.74 -26.93 -11.58
CA GLY A 789 -25.29 -25.76 -10.85
C GLY A 789 -26.51 -25.00 -11.43
N TYR A 790 -27.04 -25.40 -12.60
CA TYR A 790 -28.10 -24.61 -13.29
C TYR A 790 -29.55 -25.01 -12.93
N ASP A 791 -29.78 -26.11 -12.20
CA ASP A 791 -31.12 -26.64 -11.90
C ASP A 791 -31.70 -26.13 -10.56
N LYS A 792 -31.09 -25.09 -9.97
CA LYS A 792 -31.41 -24.59 -8.61
C LYS A 792 -31.23 -25.67 -7.52
N THR A 793 -30.45 -26.71 -7.81
CA THR A 793 -30.05 -27.72 -6.85
C THR A 793 -28.53 -27.82 -6.76
N PHE A 794 -28.05 -28.22 -5.58
CA PHE A 794 -26.63 -28.38 -5.29
C PHE A 794 -26.33 -29.81 -4.86
N TYR A 795 -25.07 -30.21 -5.05
CA TYR A 795 -24.58 -31.50 -4.58
C TYR A 795 -23.86 -31.33 -3.24
N LYS A 796 -23.86 -32.41 -2.45
CA LYS A 796 -23.27 -32.42 -1.11
C LYS A 796 -21.79 -31.99 -1.13
N TYR A 797 -21.02 -32.37 -2.15
CA TYR A 797 -19.59 -32.04 -2.25
C TYR A 797 -19.31 -30.53 -2.41
N GLN A 798 -20.12 -29.80 -3.19
CA GLN A 798 -19.93 -28.34 -3.40
C GLN A 798 -20.15 -27.56 -2.09
N TYR A 799 -21.13 -28.01 -1.31
CA TYR A 799 -21.37 -27.50 0.03
C TYR A 799 -20.19 -27.78 0.97
N CYS A 800 -19.61 -28.99 0.90
CA CYS A 800 -18.42 -29.34 1.69
C CYS A 800 -17.22 -28.45 1.34
N GLU A 801 -17.00 -28.22 0.05
CA GLU A 801 -15.88 -27.43 -0.44
C GLU A 801 -15.97 -25.96 0.01
N THR A 802 -17.13 -25.34 -0.10
CA THR A 802 -17.28 -23.95 0.35
C THR A 802 -17.13 -23.84 1.87
N LEU A 803 -17.73 -24.76 2.62
CA LEU A 803 -17.60 -24.77 4.07
C LEU A 803 -16.14 -24.99 4.49
N TYR A 804 -15.42 -25.87 3.78
CA TYR A 804 -13.99 -26.09 3.94
C TYR A 804 -13.19 -24.81 3.71
N GLU A 805 -13.41 -24.11 2.60
CA GLU A 805 -12.70 -22.85 2.31
C GLU A 805 -13.02 -21.76 3.34
N CYS A 806 -14.27 -21.68 3.81
CA CYS A 806 -14.63 -20.80 4.91
C CYS A 806 -13.83 -21.13 6.18
N TYR A 807 -13.79 -22.40 6.58
CA TYR A 807 -13.04 -22.83 7.77
C TYR A 807 -11.54 -22.68 7.62
N LYS A 808 -10.99 -22.96 6.44
CA LYS A 808 -9.59 -22.73 6.10
C LYS A 808 -9.23 -21.26 6.21
N TYR A 809 -10.07 -20.38 5.68
CA TYR A 809 -9.89 -18.94 5.82
C TYR A 809 -9.94 -18.48 7.28
N LEU A 810 -10.92 -18.97 8.07
CA LEU A 810 -11.02 -18.63 9.49
C LEU A 810 -9.81 -19.18 10.25
N ALA A 811 -9.36 -20.40 9.95
CA ALA A 811 -8.24 -21.08 10.59
C ALA A 811 -6.88 -20.41 10.33
N GLY A 812 -6.62 -19.99 9.09
CA GLY A 812 -5.36 -19.37 8.67
C GLY A 812 -5.12 -17.99 9.30
N ASN A 813 -6.17 -17.34 9.82
CA ASN A 813 -6.09 -16.02 10.46
C ASN A 813 -5.98 -16.07 11.99
N TYR A 814 -5.90 -17.24 12.63
CA TYR A 814 -5.69 -17.34 14.07
C TYR A 814 -4.21 -17.24 14.46
N VAL A 815 -3.96 -16.70 15.66
CA VAL A 815 -2.62 -16.69 16.27
C VAL A 815 -2.12 -18.14 16.37
N PRO A 816 -0.88 -18.43 15.95
CA PRO A 816 -0.31 -19.78 15.98
C PRO A 816 0.01 -20.21 17.42
N ASP A 817 -1.02 -20.51 18.21
CA ASP A 817 -0.88 -21.33 19.40
C ASP A 817 -0.92 -22.82 19.02
N SER A 818 -0.57 -23.69 19.98
CA SER A 818 -0.53 -25.15 19.77
C SER A 818 -1.86 -25.76 19.28
N ARG A 819 -2.99 -25.06 19.43
CA ARG A 819 -4.34 -25.55 19.14
C ARG A 819 -4.81 -25.07 17.77
N THR A 820 -4.49 -23.83 17.38
CA THR A 820 -4.59 -23.35 16.00
C THR A 820 -3.74 -24.21 15.06
N GLN A 821 -2.53 -24.58 15.49
CA GLN A 821 -1.65 -25.49 14.75
C GLN A 821 -2.26 -26.88 14.53
N PHE A 822 -3.02 -27.39 15.50
CA PHE A 822 -3.75 -28.66 15.34
C PHE A 822 -4.83 -28.57 14.26
N VAL A 823 -5.61 -27.49 14.24
CA VAL A 823 -6.66 -27.34 13.21
C VAL A 823 -6.07 -27.08 11.84
N LYS A 824 -5.00 -26.28 11.74
CA LYS A 824 -4.24 -26.14 10.52
C LYS A 824 -3.72 -27.49 10.03
N PHE A 825 -3.16 -28.31 10.91
CA PHE A 825 -2.78 -29.69 10.61
C PHE A 825 -3.95 -30.54 10.11
N CYS A 826 -5.13 -30.46 10.73
CA CYS A 826 -6.33 -31.17 10.28
C CYS A 826 -6.82 -30.71 8.90
N ILE A 827 -6.73 -29.41 8.62
CA ILE A 827 -7.06 -28.82 7.31
C ILE A 827 -6.05 -29.28 6.26
N ASP A 828 -4.75 -29.25 6.57
CA ASP A 828 -3.67 -29.68 5.68
C ASP A 828 -3.74 -31.19 5.38
N MET A 829 -4.09 -32.01 6.37
CA MET A 829 -4.30 -33.46 6.20
C MET A 829 -5.49 -33.78 5.31
N THR A 830 -6.54 -32.94 5.34
CA THR A 830 -7.77 -33.16 4.57
C THR A 830 -7.72 -32.53 3.17
N GLU A 831 -6.85 -31.53 2.96
CA GLU A 831 -6.67 -30.78 1.71
C GLU A 831 -6.47 -31.69 0.48
N PRO A 832 -5.61 -32.74 0.49
CA PRO A 832 -5.44 -33.62 -0.68
C PRO A 832 -6.72 -34.37 -1.07
N TYR A 833 -7.61 -34.63 -0.12
CA TYR A 833 -8.87 -35.32 -0.33
C TYR A 833 -9.95 -34.35 -0.82
N VAL A 834 -10.02 -33.14 -0.23
CA VAL A 834 -10.87 -32.05 -0.72
C VAL A 834 -10.53 -31.71 -2.18
N ASN A 835 -9.24 -31.58 -2.52
CA ASN A 835 -8.76 -31.29 -3.87
C ASN A 835 -9.07 -32.38 -4.91
N ARG A 836 -9.39 -33.62 -4.48
CA ARG A 836 -9.82 -34.69 -5.40
C ARG A 836 -11.28 -34.58 -5.78
N PHE A 837 -12.13 -33.98 -4.92
CA PHE A 837 -13.52 -33.66 -5.27
C PHE A 837 -13.66 -32.48 -6.25
N ARG A 838 -12.61 -31.65 -6.38
CA ARG A 838 -12.53 -30.55 -7.36
C ARG A 838 -12.28 -31.00 -8.80
N ARG A 839 -12.06 -32.30 -9.02
CA ARG A 839 -11.70 -32.86 -10.33
C ARG A 839 -12.94 -33.38 -11.03
N LYS A 840 -12.95 -33.29 -12.37
CA LYS A 840 -13.98 -33.98 -13.15
C LYS A 840 -13.90 -35.48 -12.86
N PRO A 841 -15.02 -36.24 -12.93
CA PRO A 841 -15.05 -37.69 -12.71
C PRO A 841 -14.02 -38.51 -13.53
N ASP A 842 -13.36 -37.88 -14.51
CA ASP A 842 -12.50 -38.50 -15.50
C ASP A 842 -11.02 -37.99 -15.43
N GLU A 843 -10.59 -37.31 -14.36
CA GLU A 843 -9.28 -36.66 -14.30
C GLU A 843 -8.39 -37.20 -13.16
N LYS A 844 -7.28 -37.88 -13.51
CA LYS A 844 -6.31 -38.40 -12.52
C LYS A 844 -5.34 -37.33 -11.98
N PRO A 845 -4.65 -37.57 -10.84
CA PRO A 845 -3.64 -36.64 -10.30
C PRO A 845 -2.49 -36.27 -11.24
N ASP A 846 -2.22 -37.10 -12.26
CA ASP A 846 -1.15 -36.92 -13.24
C ASP A 846 -1.64 -36.33 -14.59
N GLY A 847 -2.91 -35.92 -14.68
CA GLY A 847 -3.50 -35.36 -15.89
C GLY A 847 -3.92 -36.39 -16.96
N THR A 848 -3.94 -37.69 -16.65
CA THR A 848 -4.38 -38.73 -17.59
C THR A 848 -5.83 -39.18 -17.36
N ALA A 849 -6.56 -39.51 -18.42
CA ALA A 849 -7.93 -40.04 -18.32
C ALA A 849 -7.95 -41.50 -17.83
N PRO A 850 -8.88 -41.91 -16.94
CA PRO A 850 -9.03 -43.30 -16.53
C PRO A 850 -9.61 -44.12 -17.70
N LYS A 851 -9.08 -45.34 -17.88
CA LYS A 851 -9.67 -46.34 -18.75
C LYS A 851 -10.74 -47.10 -17.97
N GLY A 852 -12.01 -46.74 -18.11
CA GLY A 852 -13.14 -47.49 -17.55
C GLY A 852 -14.45 -46.70 -17.56
N GLU A 853 -15.52 -47.33 -18.01
CA GLU A 853 -16.85 -46.72 -18.16
C GLU A 853 -17.54 -46.50 -16.80
N GLY A 854 -17.91 -45.23 -16.52
CA GLY A 854 -19.16 -44.87 -15.85
C GLY A 854 -19.40 -45.36 -14.43
N LYS A 855 -18.72 -44.75 -13.43
CA LYS A 855 -19.24 -44.52 -12.08
C LYS A 855 -18.70 -43.20 -11.55
N GLY A 856 -19.57 -42.30 -11.09
CA GLY A 856 -19.18 -41.01 -10.52
C GLY A 856 -18.31 -41.21 -9.26
N ALA A 857 -17.34 -40.30 -9.07
CA ALA A 857 -16.49 -40.14 -7.89
C ALA A 857 -16.23 -41.45 -7.10
N GLU A 858 -15.45 -42.38 -7.67
CA GLU A 858 -15.05 -43.58 -6.94
C GLU A 858 -14.23 -43.20 -5.70
N TYR A 859 -14.73 -43.67 -4.55
CA TYR A 859 -14.21 -43.54 -3.19
C TYR A 859 -12.76 -44.01 -3.10
N TYR A 860 -11.91 -43.24 -2.39
CA TYR A 860 -10.51 -43.62 -2.16
C TYR A 860 -10.21 -43.72 -0.66
N PRO A 861 -9.84 -44.90 -0.14
CA PRO A 861 -9.48 -45.10 1.26
C PRO A 861 -8.16 -44.38 1.61
N PHE A 862 -8.03 -43.91 2.86
CA PHE A 862 -6.71 -43.57 3.42
C PHE A 862 -5.83 -44.81 3.32
N ASP A 863 -4.59 -44.66 2.86
CA ASP A 863 -3.67 -45.78 2.90
C ASP A 863 -3.26 -46.07 4.36
N LYS A 864 -2.64 -47.23 4.57
CA LYS A 864 -2.27 -47.68 5.92
C LYS A 864 -1.30 -46.73 6.61
N ASP A 865 -0.48 -46.00 5.86
CA ASP A 865 0.56 -45.12 6.39
C ASP A 865 -0.04 -43.77 6.79
N ASP A 866 -0.94 -43.21 5.98
CA ASP A 866 -1.72 -42.01 6.33
C ASP A 866 -2.57 -42.25 7.59
N LEU A 867 -3.21 -43.42 7.68
CA LEU A 867 -3.98 -43.83 8.86
C LEU A 867 -3.11 -43.97 10.11
N ASN A 868 -1.87 -44.44 9.97
CA ASN A 868 -0.94 -44.56 11.09
C ASN A 868 -0.40 -43.19 11.52
N ALA A 869 -0.13 -42.29 10.58
CA ALA A 869 0.25 -40.91 10.87
C ALA A 869 -0.86 -40.18 11.63
N TRP A 870 -2.11 -40.33 11.18
CA TRP A 870 -3.30 -39.83 11.85
C TRP A 870 -3.45 -40.35 13.29
N LYS A 871 -3.41 -41.68 13.47
CA LYS A 871 -3.52 -42.31 14.80
C LYS A 871 -2.42 -41.83 15.75
N LYS A 872 -1.19 -41.71 15.26
CA LYS A 872 -0.04 -41.25 16.05
C LYS A 872 -0.21 -39.80 16.50
N TYR A 873 -0.67 -38.91 15.63
CA TYR A 873 -0.88 -37.50 15.97
C TYR A 873 -2.04 -37.28 16.94
N CYS A 874 -3.19 -37.94 16.71
CA CYS A 874 -4.31 -37.89 17.63
C CYS A 874 -3.91 -38.37 19.03
N LEU A 875 -3.09 -39.43 19.14
CA LEU A 875 -2.56 -39.89 20.42
C LEU A 875 -1.55 -38.93 21.05
N VAL A 876 -0.74 -38.22 20.27
CA VAL A 876 0.23 -37.24 20.79
C VAL A 876 -0.44 -35.95 21.25
N VAL A 877 -1.48 -35.50 20.54
CA VAL A 877 -2.21 -34.25 20.86
C VAL A 877 -3.24 -34.47 21.96
N PHE A 878 -3.94 -35.61 21.96
CA PHE A 878 -5.05 -35.88 22.90
C PHE A 878 -4.71 -36.89 24.00
N GLY A 879 -3.56 -37.57 23.93
CA GLY A 879 -3.23 -38.68 24.84
C GLY A 879 -2.94 -38.27 26.29
N ASP A 880 -2.61 -37.00 26.55
CA ASP A 880 -2.18 -36.51 27.87
C ASP A 880 -3.10 -35.41 28.47
N MET A 881 -4.29 -35.15 27.91
CA MET A 881 -5.20 -34.10 28.43
C MET A 881 -6.14 -34.62 29.54
N HIS A 882 -6.24 -33.86 30.65
CA HIS A 882 -7.12 -34.18 31.79
C HIS A 882 -8.63 -34.13 31.45
N THR A 883 -9.41 -34.92 32.19
CA THR A 883 -10.64 -35.59 31.74
C THR A 883 -11.99 -34.88 31.92
N ASP A 884 -12.02 -33.60 32.27
CA ASP A 884 -13.25 -32.87 32.64
C ASP A 884 -13.21 -31.48 31.93
N GLU A 885 -14.15 -30.97 31.12
CA GLU A 885 -15.57 -31.29 30.87
C GLU A 885 -16.02 -31.15 29.38
N ASP A 886 -15.28 -30.56 28.44
CA ASP A 886 -15.77 -30.39 27.03
C ASP A 886 -15.12 -31.32 26.00
N ILE A 887 -13.88 -31.76 26.26
CA ILE A 887 -13.07 -32.58 25.33
C ILE A 887 -13.68 -33.98 25.14
N ARG A 888 -14.39 -34.50 26.15
CA ARG A 888 -15.07 -35.79 26.08
C ARG A 888 -16.22 -35.80 25.07
N TYR A 889 -16.85 -34.67 24.75
CA TYR A 889 -17.89 -34.63 23.71
C TYR A 889 -17.26 -34.81 22.33
N ILE A 890 -16.16 -34.10 22.03
CA ILE A 890 -15.44 -34.22 20.76
C ILE A 890 -14.75 -35.58 20.63
N TYR A 891 -14.16 -36.10 21.71
CA TYR A 891 -13.56 -37.44 21.73
C TYR A 891 -14.60 -38.56 21.60
N ASN A 892 -15.75 -38.46 22.27
CA ASN A 892 -16.82 -39.47 22.18
C ASN A 892 -17.62 -39.39 20.87
N GLU A 893 -17.84 -38.21 20.30
CA GLU A 893 -18.42 -38.05 18.97
C GLU A 893 -17.42 -38.52 17.89
N ASN A 894 -16.12 -38.25 18.03
CA ASN A 894 -15.08 -38.80 17.14
C ASN A 894 -15.03 -40.34 17.19
N ILE A 895 -15.21 -40.96 18.35
CA ILE A 895 -15.32 -42.44 18.46
C ILE A 895 -16.60 -42.97 17.78
N ARG A 896 -17.69 -42.20 17.78
CA ARG A 896 -18.93 -42.56 17.07
C ARG A 896 -18.87 -42.33 15.56
N PHE A 897 -17.97 -41.45 15.10
CA PHE A 897 -17.71 -41.16 13.69
C PHE A 897 -17.02 -42.30 12.93
N CYS A 898 -16.48 -43.29 13.64
CA CYS A 898 -15.66 -44.35 13.09
C CYS A 898 -16.51 -45.61 12.85
N GLY A 899 -17.41 -45.56 11.87
CA GLY A 899 -18.22 -46.69 11.44
C GLY A 899 -19.47 -46.93 12.30
N ASN A 900 -20.63 -46.46 11.83
CA ASN A 900 -21.98 -46.90 12.21
C ASN A 900 -22.29 -47.10 13.72
N GLY A 901 -21.57 -46.44 14.64
CA GLY A 901 -21.73 -46.67 16.08
C GLY A 901 -21.22 -48.05 16.56
N ASN A 902 -20.40 -48.76 15.77
CA ASN A 902 -19.82 -50.03 16.15
C ASN A 902 -18.43 -49.84 16.78
N THR A 903 -18.38 -49.78 18.11
CA THR A 903 -17.13 -49.64 18.91
C THR A 903 -16.13 -50.80 18.77
N SER A 904 -16.42 -51.84 17.97
CA SER A 904 -15.52 -52.97 17.73
C SER A 904 -14.58 -52.79 16.53
N ASN A 905 -14.74 -51.73 15.74
CA ASN A 905 -13.87 -51.41 14.62
C ASN A 905 -12.47 -50.99 15.11
N LYS A 906 -11.41 -51.67 14.65
CA LYS A 906 -10.01 -51.39 15.04
C LYS A 906 -9.38 -50.24 14.24
N ASN A 907 -10.06 -49.73 13.21
CA ASN A 907 -9.61 -48.62 12.38
C ASN A 907 -10.45 -47.37 12.68
N LEU A 908 -9.90 -46.51 13.55
CA LEU A 908 -10.45 -45.20 13.87
C LEU A 908 -10.56 -44.33 12.60
N GLY A 909 -11.78 -43.91 12.27
CA GLY A 909 -12.11 -42.89 11.28
C GLY A 909 -12.49 -43.43 9.92
N ILE A 910 -12.65 -44.74 9.78
CA ILE A 910 -12.74 -45.39 8.47
C ILE A 910 -13.84 -46.47 8.50
N GLY A 911 -14.63 -46.58 7.43
CA GLY A 911 -15.60 -47.66 7.23
C GLY A 911 -14.96 -49.06 7.38
N GLU A 912 -15.76 -50.11 7.55
CA GLU A 912 -15.20 -51.48 7.67
C GLU A 912 -14.38 -51.92 6.43
N ASP A 913 -14.53 -51.21 5.31
CA ASP A 913 -13.88 -51.38 4.01
C ASP A 913 -12.57 -50.61 3.82
N GLY A 914 -12.25 -49.64 4.68
CA GLY A 914 -11.10 -48.76 4.47
C GLY A 914 -11.46 -47.35 3.99
N GLU A 915 -12.72 -47.06 3.67
CA GLU A 915 -13.13 -45.82 2.99
C GLU A 915 -13.58 -44.70 3.94
N PHE A 916 -13.35 -43.45 3.53
CA PHE A 916 -13.94 -42.25 4.13
C PHE A 916 -15.15 -41.86 3.28
N TYR A 917 -16.37 -41.94 3.81
CA TYR A 917 -17.54 -41.44 3.12
C TYR A 917 -17.51 -39.91 3.20
N GLY A 918 -17.80 -39.17 2.12
CA GLY A 918 -17.64 -37.71 2.14
C GLY A 918 -18.52 -36.97 3.20
N SER A 919 -19.49 -37.65 3.81
CA SER A 919 -20.26 -37.15 4.96
C SER A 919 -19.43 -37.08 6.24
N GLU A 920 -18.45 -37.97 6.37
CA GLU A 920 -17.51 -38.05 7.48
C GLU A 920 -16.45 -36.96 7.36
N LEU A 921 -15.99 -36.65 6.15
CA LEU A 921 -15.10 -35.52 5.89
C LEU A 921 -15.78 -34.18 6.23
N LEU A 922 -17.04 -34.00 5.82
CA LEU A 922 -17.82 -32.80 6.12
C LEU A 922 -18.03 -32.61 7.63
N HIS A 923 -18.36 -33.69 8.35
CA HIS A 923 -18.52 -33.60 9.80
C HIS A 923 -17.19 -33.37 10.52
N PHE A 924 -16.11 -33.99 10.05
CA PHE A 924 -14.79 -33.80 10.61
C PHE A 924 -14.33 -32.34 10.52
N LEU A 925 -14.50 -31.71 9.34
CA LEU A 925 -14.20 -30.30 9.14
C LEU A 925 -15.09 -29.40 10.01
N TYR A 926 -16.39 -29.71 10.12
CA TYR A 926 -17.31 -29.05 11.04
C TYR A 926 -16.87 -29.16 12.51
N LEU A 927 -16.48 -30.35 12.99
CA LEU A 927 -16.01 -30.55 14.36
C LEU A 927 -14.70 -29.81 14.65
N CYS A 928 -13.75 -29.83 13.71
CA CYS A 928 -12.49 -29.09 13.83
C CYS A 928 -12.72 -27.59 13.99
N TYR A 929 -13.66 -27.03 13.22
CA TYR A 929 -14.03 -25.62 13.35
C TYR A 929 -14.83 -25.33 14.63
N ARG A 930 -15.84 -26.14 14.96
CA ARG A 930 -16.63 -25.99 16.20
C ARG A 930 -15.76 -26.02 17.46
N PHE A 931 -14.72 -26.85 17.47
CA PHE A 931 -13.70 -26.84 18.51
C PHE A 931 -13.02 -25.46 18.67
N LEU A 932 -12.63 -24.80 17.58
CA LEU A 932 -12.07 -23.44 17.62
C LEU A 932 -13.10 -22.38 18.00
N TYR A 933 -14.30 -22.47 17.42
CA TYR A 933 -15.38 -21.50 17.62
C TYR A 933 -15.86 -21.50 19.08
N ASP A 934 -16.20 -22.68 19.62
CA ASP A 934 -16.60 -22.81 21.02
C ASP A 934 -15.46 -22.42 21.96
N TYR A 935 -14.19 -22.73 21.65
CA TYR A 935 -13.05 -22.32 22.48
C TYR A 935 -12.86 -20.79 22.55
N LYS A 936 -13.02 -20.07 21.43
CA LYS A 936 -12.81 -18.62 21.37
C LYS A 936 -14.02 -17.82 21.89
N HIS A 937 -15.23 -18.32 21.64
CA HIS A 937 -16.48 -17.60 21.96
C HIS A 937 -17.18 -18.09 23.22
N LYS A 938 -16.93 -19.32 23.66
CA LYS A 938 -17.24 -19.77 25.02
C LYS A 938 -15.93 -19.81 25.80
N THR A 939 -15.59 -18.70 26.44
CA THR A 939 -15.00 -18.79 27.78
C THR A 939 -15.98 -19.58 28.64
N ILE A 940 -15.84 -20.90 28.64
CA ILE A 940 -16.42 -21.76 29.66
C ILE A 940 -15.62 -21.43 30.92
N GLY A 941 -16.33 -20.88 31.90
CA GLY A 941 -15.79 -20.56 33.22
C GLY A 941 -15.47 -21.80 34.02
#